data_AF-A0A7U9SIW8-F1
#
_entry.id   AF-A0A7U9SIW8-F1
#
_cell.length_a   1.000
_cell.length_b   1.000
_cell.length_c   1.000
_cell.angle_alpha   90.00
_cell.angle_beta   90.00
_cell.angle_gamma   90.00
#
_symmetry.space_group_name_H-M   'P 1'
#
loop_
_entity.id
_entity.type
_entity.pdbx_description
1 polymer ?
#
loop_
_entity_poly.entity_id
_entity_poly.type
_entity_poly.pdbx_seq_one_letter_code
_entity_poly.pdbx_strand_id
1 'polypeptide(L)'
;MNKKKIHMRRNLLGIAAVTFFLWGGTTAYASDNVNLDLSKGHIEIGKDGYRQNSDEWKDGPEDGSYVITSDGKETGNVITVVSGKGHDIILDEVRIHTAADKGYNPLYIAPKAKVSLTLKGTNVLQSDGYAGVAVPENAFLTIEAKAGGTLNAWVGASSSSAGIGGTFKDNQGNNMENANCGTIEINSGVINASSIGKGSTGTESGTLASEDDGTAWVDAGSVSAGKREFVSGVLFDGADGQVYGSYTLNREGMMVPFGKTLTISERRILTVPSKYPLTLEGNLVNNGTLKIGSEKSLTGSGGLSGEGDFYILSGITADMFQVPDRTLYGTGEDHTEYVKKYVQDSIQKSGSNVIVHGQVFSRAQGSDWEMEIKPSEVIEKGTYTVTFTDPEDDSNKASKTFEVLDAGELTSLVLTTPPEKTEYTYGERFSKKGMAASVNYSSGATKTLANDKVKIKDGNLKVGQESITLYYRENGKEVTCTVNIQVSPKEIDVSKVNWEEKSKSSFVYDGTEKSFDFRADMPDGLKVTVGGVNNATNVGNYTASIDFFLDEDYTDNYVLTGNTSVTKEWSITPIQLEWNIGDLEIAGNTRDKKVYVYGELGVEGILPADAKSEKLTTRFPVDKITGTHNGLAGEEQEITLAWVDENDRYSLGTDGAAGNYALPEELPILPAAINDVKITVAPPELEFGGGLAYRLDIESGISYVPDGLRLEPEYDFPSEIQKGLIQAVMKKGIRQTYVNTYDVTLMRKEKGESEWKRVRADIDPSEGMTVTLAYPKGITQEANDAVVAYIYPKDIGDEKAGTIVYPEVTKTEKGIQFVVPEAAPVAVGWKEAEVSKGFSFWKKKKN
;
A
#
# COMPACT_ATOMS: atom_id res chain seq x y z
N MET A 1 25.60 26.01 6.85
CA MET A 1 25.10 25.99 8.25
C MET A 1 23.57 26.10 8.19
N ASN A 2 22.88 25.11 8.77
CA ASN A 2 21.44 25.00 9.08
C ASN A 2 20.37 24.97 7.97
N LYS A 3 20.22 23.76 7.41
CA LYS A 3 19.01 22.91 7.35
C LYS A 3 17.63 23.62 7.39
N LYS A 4 17.01 23.76 6.22
CA LYS A 4 15.54 23.73 6.06
C LYS A 4 15.09 22.28 5.87
N LYS A 5 14.25 21.78 6.78
CA LYS A 5 13.57 20.48 6.66
C LYS A 5 12.44 20.60 5.64
N ILE A 6 12.56 19.87 4.54
CA ILE A 6 11.47 19.48 3.65
C ILE A 6 10.83 18.24 4.29
N HIS A 7 9.52 18.23 4.48
CA HIS A 7 8.74 17.03 4.79
C HIS A 7 7.94 16.65 3.56
N MET A 8 8.45 15.65 2.86
CA MET A 8 7.76 14.90 1.82
C MET A 8 6.80 13.93 2.51
N ARG A 9 5.50 14.08 2.26
CA ARG A 9 4.46 13.14 2.70
C ARG A 9 4.59 11.86 1.85
N ARG A 10 4.78 10.71 2.51
CA ARG A 10 4.54 9.38 1.94
C ARG A 10 3.12 8.95 2.35
N ASN A 11 2.30 8.60 1.37
CA ASN A 11 1.04 7.88 1.59
C ASN A 11 1.34 6.50 2.18
N LEU A 12 0.65 6.15 3.26
CA LEU A 12 0.53 4.79 3.75
C LEU A 12 -0.96 4.57 4.06
N LEU A 13 -1.60 3.66 3.33
CA LEU A 13 -2.92 3.13 3.69
C LEU A 13 -2.81 2.47 5.07
N GLY A 14 -3.58 2.99 6.03
CA GLY A 14 -3.72 2.41 7.36
C GLY A 14 -4.89 1.44 7.41
N ILE A 15 -4.56 0.15 7.48
CA ILE A 15 -5.41 -0.89 8.08
C ILE A 15 -5.46 -0.60 9.59
N ALA A 16 -6.65 -0.43 10.16
CA ALA A 16 -6.84 -0.17 11.58
C ALA A 16 -6.59 -1.46 12.39
N ALA A 17 -5.36 -1.66 12.85
CA ALA A 17 -5.03 -2.58 13.92
C ALA A 17 -5.22 -1.87 15.27
N VAL A 18 -6.10 -2.41 16.11
CA VAL A 18 -6.25 -2.01 17.52
C VAL A 18 -4.92 -2.33 18.23
N THR A 19 -4.14 -1.29 18.50
CA THR A 19 -2.92 -1.37 19.30
C THR A 19 -3.17 -0.67 20.63
N PHE A 20 -3.33 -1.45 21.70
CA PHE A 20 -3.18 -0.96 23.06
C PHE A 20 -1.69 -0.73 23.34
N PHE A 21 -1.37 0.52 23.66
CA PHE A 21 -0.03 1.00 23.98
C PHE A 21 0.54 0.37 25.26
N LEU A 22 1.82 -0.01 25.19
CA LEU A 22 2.73 -0.13 26.32
C LEU A 22 3.80 0.97 26.18
N TRP A 23 3.78 1.98 27.04
CA TRP A 23 4.98 2.40 27.78
C TRP A 23 4.68 3.39 28.91
N GLY A 24 5.12 3.01 30.12
CA GLY A 24 5.86 3.88 31.04
C GLY A 24 5.21 5.19 31.47
N GLY A 25 4.29 5.11 32.43
CA GLY A 25 3.83 6.26 33.20
C GLY A 25 2.74 5.84 34.17
N THR A 26 3.08 5.72 35.45
CA THR A 26 2.14 5.41 36.53
C THR A 26 1.05 6.47 36.63
N THR A 27 -0.13 6.17 36.08
CA THR A 27 -1.45 6.48 36.66
C THR A 27 -2.43 5.42 36.16
N ALA A 28 -2.73 4.44 37.02
CA ALA A 28 -3.83 3.51 36.79
C ALA A 28 -5.15 4.30 36.83
N TYR A 29 -5.86 4.41 35.71
CA TYR A 29 -7.30 4.48 35.79
C TYR A 29 -7.73 3.09 36.24
N ALA A 30 -8.21 2.97 37.49
CA ALA A 30 -8.75 1.73 37.99
C ALA A 30 -9.94 1.36 37.08
N SER A 31 -9.83 0.28 36.32
CA SER A 31 -11.02 -0.41 35.83
C SER A 31 -11.87 -0.78 37.04
N ASP A 32 -13.13 -0.39 37.09
CA ASP A 32 -14.08 -0.75 38.16
C ASP A 32 -14.49 -2.23 38.07
N ASN A 33 -13.49 -3.11 38.07
CA ASN A 33 -13.70 -4.55 38.06
C ASN A 33 -14.33 -4.99 39.38
N VAL A 34 -15.32 -5.86 39.28
CA VAL A 34 -15.93 -6.50 40.44
C VAL A 34 -15.19 -7.81 40.71
N ASN A 35 -14.41 -7.86 41.79
CA ASN A 35 -13.67 -9.06 42.19
C ASN A 35 -14.53 -9.96 43.07
N LEU A 36 -14.74 -11.21 42.65
CA LEU A 36 -15.59 -12.20 43.30
C LEU A 36 -14.81 -13.46 43.62
N ASP A 37 -14.91 -13.89 44.88
CA ASP A 37 -14.32 -15.12 45.37
C ASP A 37 -15.42 -16.19 45.42
N LEU A 38 -15.36 -17.16 44.51
CA LEU A 38 -16.35 -18.21 44.33
C LEU A 38 -16.44 -19.15 45.53
N SER A 39 -15.46 -19.17 46.45
CA SER A 39 -15.56 -19.94 47.68
C SER A 39 -16.67 -19.44 48.62
N LYS A 40 -17.13 -18.19 48.45
CA LYS A 40 -18.14 -17.54 49.30
C LYS A 40 -19.59 -17.90 48.93
N GLY A 41 -19.80 -18.62 47.84
CA GLY A 41 -21.12 -19.11 47.42
C GLY A 41 -21.40 -18.89 45.93
N HIS A 42 -22.57 -19.36 45.48
CA HIS A 42 -23.04 -19.19 44.10
C HIS A 42 -23.07 -17.72 43.69
N ILE A 43 -22.64 -17.44 42.47
CA ILE A 43 -22.65 -16.11 41.86
C ILE A 43 -23.74 -16.08 40.80
N GLU A 44 -24.59 -15.07 40.86
CA GLU A 44 -25.57 -14.79 39.81
C GLU A 44 -25.37 -13.36 39.29
N ILE A 45 -25.20 -13.25 37.97
CA ILE A 45 -24.98 -12.00 37.24
C ILE A 45 -26.25 -11.66 36.47
N GLY A 46 -26.86 -10.54 36.86
CA GLY A 46 -28.09 -9.98 36.31
C GLY A 46 -27.80 -8.88 35.30
N LYS A 47 -28.80 -8.05 35.01
CA LYS A 47 -28.69 -7.02 33.96
C LYS A 47 -27.67 -5.93 34.29
N ASP A 48 -27.77 -5.41 35.51
CA ASP A 48 -27.04 -4.22 35.97
C ASP A 48 -26.21 -4.51 37.23
N GLY A 49 -26.11 -5.78 37.64
CA GLY A 49 -25.46 -6.13 38.90
C GLY A 49 -25.34 -7.63 39.15
N TYR A 50 -24.90 -7.98 40.35
CA TYR A 50 -24.65 -9.36 40.76
C TYR A 50 -25.16 -9.63 42.19
N ARG A 51 -25.33 -10.90 42.53
CA ARG A 51 -25.52 -11.35 43.91
C ARG A 51 -24.67 -12.58 44.17
N GLN A 52 -24.25 -12.73 45.42
CA GLN A 52 -23.47 -13.89 45.86
C GLN A 52 -23.99 -14.37 47.21
N ASN A 53 -24.61 -15.56 47.20
CA ASN A 53 -25.20 -16.19 48.40
C ASN A 53 -26.07 -15.24 49.25
N SER A 54 -26.82 -14.37 48.57
CA SER A 54 -27.64 -13.30 49.14
C SER A 54 -28.84 -13.06 48.23
N ASP A 55 -29.97 -12.64 48.80
CA ASP A 55 -31.12 -12.17 48.04
C ASP A 55 -30.94 -10.73 47.53
N GLU A 56 -29.98 -9.99 48.08
CA GLU A 56 -29.69 -8.60 47.71
C GLU A 56 -28.77 -8.51 46.47
N TRP A 57 -29.21 -7.70 45.51
CA TRP A 57 -28.41 -7.32 44.35
C TRP A 57 -27.42 -6.21 44.71
N LYS A 58 -26.18 -6.38 44.26
CA LYS A 58 -25.10 -5.38 44.30
C LYS A 58 -24.86 -4.85 42.89
N ASP A 59 -24.37 -3.62 42.82
CA ASP A 59 -24.05 -2.99 41.54
C ASP A 59 -22.94 -3.76 40.81
N GLY A 60 -23.09 -3.85 39.49
CA GLY A 60 -22.11 -4.46 38.61
C GLY A 60 -21.00 -3.49 38.23
N PRO A 61 -20.00 -3.94 37.46
CA PRO A 61 -19.00 -3.04 36.90
C PRO A 61 -19.65 -2.08 35.89
N GLU A 62 -19.34 -0.78 35.95
CA GLU A 62 -19.84 0.21 34.98
C GLU A 62 -19.12 0.08 33.63
N ASP A 63 -17.78 0.06 33.64
CA ASP A 63 -16.90 -0.04 32.46
C ASP A 63 -15.83 -1.17 32.62
N GLY A 64 -16.07 -2.14 33.51
CA GLY A 64 -15.12 -3.19 33.88
C GLY A 64 -15.66 -4.63 33.75
N SER A 65 -14.88 -5.60 34.19
CA SER A 65 -15.22 -7.04 34.13
C SER A 65 -15.53 -7.63 35.51
N TYR A 66 -16.28 -8.73 35.54
CA TYR A 66 -16.36 -9.58 36.71
C TYR A 66 -15.12 -10.48 36.77
N VAL A 67 -14.27 -10.30 37.77
CA VAL A 67 -13.08 -11.14 37.99
C VAL A 67 -13.42 -12.19 39.03
N ILE A 68 -13.56 -13.43 38.59
CA ILE A 68 -14.00 -14.56 39.42
C ILE A 68 -12.82 -15.50 39.65
N THR A 69 -12.54 -15.82 40.90
CA THR A 69 -11.51 -16.78 41.29
C THR A 69 -12.04 -17.76 42.34
N SER A 70 -11.46 -18.95 42.42
CA SER A 70 -11.57 -19.83 43.59
C SER A 70 -10.21 -20.06 44.27
N ASP A 71 -9.21 -19.21 43.96
CA ASP A 71 -7.81 -19.37 44.36
C ASP A 71 -7.26 -20.78 44.05
N GLY A 72 -7.68 -21.37 42.93
CA GLY A 72 -7.31 -22.74 42.55
C GLY A 72 -7.93 -23.84 43.41
N LYS A 73 -8.85 -23.53 44.34
CA LYS A 73 -9.53 -24.53 45.18
C LYS A 73 -10.81 -25.00 44.50
N GLU A 74 -11.08 -26.30 44.62
CA GLU A 74 -12.33 -26.88 44.15
C GLU A 74 -13.53 -26.41 45.00
N THR A 75 -14.63 -26.10 44.32
CA THR A 75 -15.90 -25.72 44.96
C THR A 75 -17.10 -26.29 44.20
N GLY A 76 -18.22 -26.50 44.91
CA GLY A 76 -19.52 -26.81 44.30
C GLY A 76 -20.36 -25.58 43.97
N ASN A 77 -19.84 -24.38 44.23
CA ASN A 77 -20.49 -23.12 43.90
C ASN A 77 -20.39 -22.85 42.40
N VAL A 78 -21.43 -22.23 41.84
CA VAL A 78 -21.58 -22.06 40.38
C VAL A 78 -21.77 -20.61 39.99
N ILE A 79 -21.56 -20.33 38.71
CA ILE A 79 -21.72 -19.01 38.09
C ILE A 79 -22.95 -19.07 37.16
N THR A 80 -23.89 -18.16 37.35
CA THR A 80 -25.12 -18.09 36.55
C THR A 80 -25.26 -16.70 35.95
N VAL A 81 -25.40 -16.59 34.64
CA VAL A 81 -25.63 -15.33 33.92
C VAL A 81 -27.04 -15.33 33.37
N VAL A 82 -27.92 -14.51 33.94
CA VAL A 82 -29.37 -14.49 33.62
C VAL A 82 -29.80 -13.31 32.73
N SER A 83 -28.85 -12.47 32.33
CA SER A 83 -29.09 -11.21 31.63
C SER A 83 -29.01 -11.31 30.11
N GLY A 84 -29.86 -10.59 29.37
CA GLY A 84 -29.71 -10.39 27.93
C GLY A 84 -28.69 -9.31 27.50
N LYS A 85 -28.04 -8.63 28.46
CA LYS A 85 -26.91 -7.70 28.23
C LYS A 85 -25.62 -8.52 28.08
N GLY A 86 -24.68 -8.05 27.26
CA GLY A 86 -23.33 -8.61 27.18
C GLY A 86 -22.55 -8.37 28.48
N HIS A 87 -21.84 -9.39 28.96
CA HIS A 87 -21.03 -9.34 30.17
C HIS A 87 -19.61 -9.84 29.92
N ASP A 88 -18.62 -9.10 30.42
CA ASP A 88 -17.22 -9.52 30.41
C ASP A 88 -16.88 -10.20 31.73
N ILE A 89 -16.42 -11.45 31.65
CA ILE A 89 -16.07 -12.29 32.80
C ILE A 89 -14.64 -12.76 32.66
N ILE A 90 -13.83 -12.58 33.69
CA ILE A 90 -12.48 -13.14 33.80
C ILE A 90 -12.52 -14.29 34.79
N LEU A 91 -12.19 -15.51 34.34
CA LEU A 91 -11.92 -16.63 35.25
C LEU A 91 -10.43 -16.69 35.53
N ASP A 92 -10.07 -16.62 36.80
CA ASP A 92 -8.68 -16.67 37.27
C ASP A 92 -8.51 -17.84 38.23
N GLU A 93 -7.96 -18.95 37.73
CA GLU A 93 -7.75 -20.19 38.48
C GLU A 93 -9.02 -20.75 39.15
N VAL A 94 -10.14 -20.75 38.42
CA VAL A 94 -11.42 -21.26 38.90
C VAL A 94 -11.51 -22.77 38.77
N ARG A 95 -11.89 -23.47 39.85
CA ARG A 95 -12.15 -24.92 39.85
C ARG A 95 -13.51 -25.23 40.45
N ILE A 96 -14.44 -25.70 39.62
CA ILE A 96 -15.80 -26.05 40.00
C ILE A 96 -16.04 -27.53 39.70
N HIS A 97 -16.54 -28.27 40.69
CA HIS A 97 -17.07 -29.63 40.51
C HIS A 97 -18.48 -29.71 41.10
N THR A 98 -19.46 -30.05 40.25
CA THR A 98 -20.86 -30.22 40.66
C THR A 98 -21.30 -31.68 40.57
N ALA A 99 -21.90 -32.18 41.64
CA ALA A 99 -22.49 -33.52 41.68
C ALA A 99 -23.82 -33.59 40.92
N ALA A 100 -24.14 -34.76 40.35
CA ALA A 100 -25.30 -34.94 39.47
C ALA A 100 -26.65 -34.72 40.18
N ASP A 101 -26.74 -34.99 41.49
CA ASP A 101 -27.93 -34.80 42.31
C ASP A 101 -28.23 -33.32 42.59
N LYS A 102 -27.24 -32.44 42.49
CA LYS A 102 -27.39 -31.00 42.73
C LYS A 102 -28.03 -30.24 41.57
N GLY A 103 -27.99 -30.78 40.36
CA GLY A 103 -28.71 -30.15 39.24
C GLY A 103 -28.04 -28.93 38.62
N TYR A 104 -26.79 -28.62 38.96
CA TYR A 104 -26.14 -27.36 38.55
C TYR A 104 -25.11 -27.56 37.43
N ASN A 105 -25.04 -26.55 36.56
CA ASN A 105 -23.98 -26.33 35.58
C ASN A 105 -22.95 -25.39 36.22
N PRO A 106 -21.64 -25.71 36.21
CA PRO A 106 -20.59 -24.85 36.75
C PRO A 106 -20.63 -23.41 36.25
N LEU A 107 -20.83 -23.23 34.93
CA LEU A 107 -21.17 -21.95 34.31
C LEU A 107 -22.44 -22.11 33.49
N TYR A 108 -23.48 -21.36 33.83
CA TYR A 108 -24.74 -21.32 33.07
C TYR A 108 -24.97 -19.95 32.45
N ILE A 109 -25.17 -19.91 31.14
CA ILE A 109 -25.48 -18.71 30.37
C ILE A 109 -26.92 -18.84 29.88
N ALA A 110 -27.84 -18.03 30.40
CA ALA A 110 -29.25 -18.12 30.04
C ALA A 110 -29.51 -17.82 28.55
N PRO A 111 -30.61 -18.30 27.96
CA PRO A 111 -31.01 -17.88 26.62
C PRO A 111 -31.05 -16.36 26.48
N LYS A 112 -30.52 -15.83 25.36
CA LYS A 112 -30.33 -14.39 25.05
C LYS A 112 -29.18 -13.71 25.79
N ALA A 113 -28.52 -14.38 26.74
CA ALA A 113 -27.33 -13.84 27.38
C ALA A 113 -26.11 -13.93 26.47
N LYS A 114 -25.22 -12.95 26.59
CA LYS A 114 -23.93 -12.91 25.87
C LYS A 114 -22.80 -12.76 26.88
N VAL A 115 -21.80 -13.63 26.79
CA VAL A 115 -20.66 -13.61 27.70
C VAL A 115 -19.36 -13.59 26.90
N SER A 116 -18.50 -12.63 27.21
CA SER A 116 -17.10 -12.64 26.81
C SER A 116 -16.29 -13.20 27.98
N LEU A 117 -15.73 -14.39 27.81
CA LEU A 117 -15.01 -15.12 28.84
C LEU A 117 -13.50 -15.01 28.61
N THR A 118 -12.80 -14.28 29.47
CA THR A 118 -11.33 -14.25 29.51
C THR A 118 -10.80 -15.29 30.50
N LEU A 119 -9.92 -16.17 30.04
CA LEU A 119 -9.26 -17.19 30.85
C LEU A 119 -7.90 -16.70 31.34
N LYS A 120 -7.66 -16.81 32.64
CA LYS A 120 -6.35 -16.69 33.30
C LYS A 120 -6.07 -17.93 34.13
N GLY A 121 -4.80 -18.36 34.15
CA GLY A 121 -4.40 -19.57 34.86
C GLY A 121 -5.12 -20.83 34.33
N THR A 122 -5.22 -21.86 35.18
CA THR A 122 -5.89 -23.12 34.83
C THR A 122 -7.30 -23.15 35.40
N ASN A 123 -8.31 -23.21 34.51
CA ASN A 123 -9.71 -23.26 34.90
C ASN A 123 -10.30 -24.65 34.65
N VAL A 124 -11.07 -25.17 35.60
CA VAL A 124 -11.71 -26.49 35.54
C VAL A 124 -13.19 -26.33 35.86
N LEU A 125 -14.05 -26.67 34.91
CA LEU A 125 -15.51 -26.61 35.04
C LEU A 125 -16.07 -28.01 34.78
N GLN A 126 -16.29 -28.76 35.87
CA GLN A 126 -16.72 -30.15 35.83
C GLN A 126 -18.12 -30.33 36.41
N SER A 127 -18.93 -31.15 35.74
CA SER A 127 -20.22 -31.60 36.26
C SER A 127 -20.41 -33.09 36.04
N ASP A 128 -20.92 -33.80 37.05
CA ASP A 128 -21.21 -35.23 36.91
C ASP A 128 -22.48 -35.50 36.08
N GLY A 129 -23.34 -34.48 35.90
CA GLY A 129 -24.68 -34.66 35.33
C GLY A 129 -25.09 -33.65 34.25
N TYR A 130 -24.48 -32.47 34.20
CA TYR A 130 -24.92 -31.36 33.33
C TYR A 130 -23.76 -30.73 32.57
N ALA A 131 -24.01 -29.68 31.79
CA ALA A 131 -22.92 -29.08 31.01
C ALA A 131 -21.90 -28.41 31.93
N GLY A 132 -20.60 -28.57 31.63
CA GLY A 132 -19.53 -27.83 32.31
C GLY A 132 -19.66 -26.33 32.06
N VAL A 133 -19.92 -25.97 30.81
CA VAL A 133 -20.32 -24.63 30.38
C VAL A 133 -21.60 -24.74 29.57
N ALA A 134 -22.73 -24.34 30.16
CA ALA A 134 -24.02 -24.37 29.50
C ALA A 134 -24.21 -23.12 28.62
N VAL A 135 -24.29 -23.35 27.31
CA VAL A 135 -24.61 -22.38 26.25
C VAL A 135 -25.84 -22.90 25.47
N PRO A 136 -27.05 -22.80 26.04
CA PRO A 136 -28.28 -23.24 25.40
C PRO A 136 -28.62 -22.39 24.17
N GLU A 137 -29.66 -22.79 23.44
CA GLU A 137 -30.18 -22.06 22.28
C GLU A 137 -30.34 -20.54 22.55
N ASN A 138 -29.93 -19.71 21.60
CA ASN A 138 -29.93 -18.24 21.69
C ASN A 138 -28.97 -17.62 22.73
N ALA A 139 -28.14 -18.40 23.41
CA ALA A 139 -27.02 -17.88 24.20
C ALA A 139 -25.76 -17.71 23.33
N PHE A 140 -24.89 -16.79 23.73
CA PHE A 140 -23.62 -16.51 23.05
C PHE A 140 -22.46 -16.53 24.06
N LEU A 141 -21.40 -17.25 23.71
CA LEU A 141 -20.17 -17.32 24.49
C LEU A 141 -18.97 -17.07 23.56
N THR A 142 -18.18 -16.06 23.89
CA THR A 142 -16.85 -15.84 23.29
C THR A 142 -15.79 -16.20 24.33
N ILE A 143 -14.75 -16.93 23.93
CA ILE A 143 -13.66 -17.35 24.82
C ILE A 143 -12.33 -16.80 24.29
N GLU A 144 -11.61 -16.11 25.18
CA GLU A 144 -10.25 -15.65 24.97
C GLU A 144 -9.36 -16.06 26.15
N ALA A 145 -8.06 -16.23 25.92
CA ALA A 145 -7.09 -16.50 26.97
C ALA A 145 -6.07 -15.37 27.09
N LYS A 146 -5.80 -14.96 28.32
CA LYS A 146 -4.67 -14.07 28.65
C LYS A 146 -3.57 -14.88 29.32
N ALA A 147 -2.32 -14.60 28.96
CA ALA A 147 -1.13 -15.23 29.53
C ALA A 147 -1.17 -16.78 29.55
N GLY A 148 -1.73 -17.41 28.50
CA GLY A 148 -1.75 -18.86 28.36
C GLY A 148 -2.86 -19.59 29.13
N GLY A 149 -3.90 -18.87 29.57
CA GLY A 149 -5.07 -19.43 30.26
C GLY A 149 -5.66 -20.68 29.60
N THR A 150 -6.15 -21.61 30.41
CA THR A 150 -6.73 -22.88 29.96
C THR A 150 -8.12 -23.11 30.55
N LEU A 151 -8.92 -23.92 29.87
CA LEU A 151 -10.23 -24.36 30.32
C LEU A 151 -10.41 -25.86 30.12
N ASN A 152 -10.75 -26.57 31.18
CA ASN A 152 -11.13 -27.97 31.18
C ASN A 152 -12.63 -28.06 31.48
N ALA A 153 -13.47 -28.21 30.45
CA ALA A 153 -14.92 -28.29 30.57
C ALA A 153 -15.40 -29.74 30.43
N TRP A 154 -15.62 -30.40 31.57
CA TRP A 154 -15.89 -31.84 31.61
C TRP A 154 -17.30 -32.15 32.06
N VAL A 155 -17.89 -33.17 31.44
CA VAL A 155 -19.14 -33.76 31.88
C VAL A 155 -18.96 -35.27 32.14
N GLY A 156 -19.59 -35.76 33.22
CA GLY A 156 -19.58 -37.16 33.61
C GLY A 156 -20.17 -38.08 32.54
N ALA A 157 -19.63 -39.31 32.45
CA ALA A 157 -19.94 -40.27 31.40
C ALA A 157 -21.42 -40.70 31.27
N SER A 158 -22.25 -40.45 32.29
CA SER A 158 -23.69 -40.73 32.27
C SER A 158 -24.56 -39.53 31.86
N SER A 159 -23.98 -38.37 31.55
CA SER A 159 -24.75 -37.19 31.17
C SER A 159 -25.15 -37.22 29.69
N SER A 160 -26.29 -36.59 29.41
CA SER A 160 -26.72 -36.28 28.05
C SER A 160 -26.30 -34.86 27.61
N SER A 161 -25.72 -34.03 28.49
CA SER A 161 -25.35 -32.63 28.21
C SER A 161 -24.01 -32.53 27.48
N ALA A 162 -23.73 -31.37 26.87
CA ALA A 162 -22.43 -31.10 26.28
C ALA A 162 -21.38 -30.67 27.33
N GLY A 163 -20.09 -30.87 27.05
CA GLY A 163 -19.04 -30.25 27.88
C GLY A 163 -19.13 -28.72 27.83
N ILE A 164 -19.19 -28.17 26.62
CA ILE A 164 -19.50 -26.77 26.32
C ILE A 164 -20.66 -26.73 25.31
N GLY A 165 -21.80 -26.18 25.71
CA GLY A 165 -22.98 -26.07 24.83
C GLY A 165 -24.29 -26.46 25.51
N GLY A 166 -25.12 -27.25 24.83
CA GLY A 166 -26.48 -27.53 25.29
C GLY A 166 -26.55 -28.27 26.64
N THR A 167 -27.52 -27.89 27.46
CA THR A 167 -27.83 -28.51 28.77
C THR A 167 -29.32 -28.82 28.90
N PHE A 168 -29.67 -29.68 29.86
CA PHE A 168 -31.05 -30.13 30.12
C PHE A 168 -31.71 -29.40 31.28
N LYS A 169 -30.92 -28.67 32.07
CA LYS A 169 -31.41 -28.05 33.31
C LYS A 169 -30.74 -26.71 33.51
N ASP A 170 -31.52 -25.72 33.90
CA ASP A 170 -30.97 -24.44 34.34
C ASP A 170 -30.47 -24.52 35.80
N ASN A 171 -29.72 -23.50 36.23
CA ASN A 171 -29.25 -23.43 37.61
C ASN A 171 -30.35 -23.04 38.63
N GLN A 172 -31.60 -22.84 38.20
CA GLN A 172 -32.76 -22.65 39.08
C GLN A 172 -33.49 -23.97 39.36
N GLY A 173 -33.09 -25.05 38.69
CA GLY A 173 -33.66 -26.36 38.86
C GLY A 173 -34.73 -26.74 37.83
N ASN A 174 -34.99 -25.88 36.83
CA ASN A 174 -36.00 -26.12 35.80
C ASN A 174 -35.43 -26.92 34.64
N ASN A 175 -36.25 -27.78 34.05
CA ASN A 175 -35.90 -28.49 32.83
C ASN A 175 -35.90 -27.52 31.64
N MET A 176 -34.86 -27.61 30.81
CA MET A 176 -34.81 -26.93 29.52
C MET A 176 -35.75 -27.63 28.53
N GLU A 177 -36.35 -26.86 27.61
CA GLU A 177 -37.25 -27.39 26.58
C GLU A 177 -36.55 -28.39 25.65
N ASN A 178 -35.29 -28.10 25.33
CA ASN A 178 -34.42 -28.91 24.51
C ASN A 178 -32.97 -28.77 25.02
N ALA A 179 -32.06 -29.61 24.49
CA ALA A 179 -30.63 -29.53 24.76
C ALA A 179 -29.86 -28.94 23.56
N ASN A 180 -30.47 -27.98 22.85
CA ASN A 180 -29.84 -27.29 21.74
C ASN A 180 -28.69 -26.41 22.23
N CYS A 181 -27.78 -26.09 21.31
CA CYS A 181 -26.63 -25.22 21.58
C CYS A 181 -26.80 -23.86 20.90
N GLY A 182 -26.35 -22.81 21.56
CA GLY A 182 -26.19 -21.49 21.00
C GLY A 182 -24.90 -21.33 20.19
N THR A 183 -24.37 -20.11 20.16
CA THR A 183 -23.12 -19.78 19.47
C THR A 183 -21.95 -19.79 20.45
N ILE A 184 -20.90 -20.53 20.09
CA ILE A 184 -19.65 -20.61 20.83
C ILE A 184 -18.53 -20.11 19.90
N GLU A 185 -17.82 -19.09 20.33
CA GLU A 185 -16.68 -18.53 19.62
C GLU A 185 -15.43 -18.71 20.49
N ILE A 186 -14.37 -19.31 19.95
CA ILE A 186 -13.13 -19.58 20.69
C ILE A 186 -11.97 -18.95 19.93
N ASN A 187 -11.52 -17.79 20.39
CA ASN A 187 -10.50 -16.99 19.70
C ASN A 187 -9.09 -17.33 20.19
N SER A 188 -8.91 -17.73 21.45
CA SER A 188 -7.61 -18.17 21.97
C SER A 188 -7.71 -19.07 23.20
N GLY A 189 -6.59 -19.68 23.58
CA GLY A 189 -6.48 -20.55 24.76
C GLY A 189 -6.36 -22.04 24.44
N VAL A 190 -6.12 -22.84 25.47
CA VAL A 190 -6.14 -24.31 25.39
C VAL A 190 -7.38 -24.82 26.08
N ILE A 191 -8.28 -25.40 25.30
CA ILE A 191 -9.60 -25.82 25.74
C ILE A 191 -9.70 -27.33 25.61
N ASN A 192 -9.93 -28.02 26.73
CA ASN A 192 -10.27 -29.44 26.73
C ASN A 192 -11.74 -29.58 27.10
N ALA A 193 -12.53 -30.23 26.25
CA ALA A 193 -13.95 -30.43 26.47
C ALA A 193 -14.36 -31.88 26.24
N SER A 194 -15.28 -32.42 27.04
CA SER A 194 -15.85 -33.74 26.74
C SER A 194 -16.60 -33.74 25.41
N SER A 195 -17.30 -32.64 25.12
CA SER A 195 -17.94 -32.39 23.83
C SER A 195 -18.25 -30.90 23.65
N ILE A 196 -18.39 -30.46 22.39
CA ILE A 196 -18.81 -29.10 22.03
C ILE A 196 -20.05 -29.17 21.11
N GLY A 197 -21.10 -28.44 21.47
CA GLY A 197 -22.35 -28.37 20.71
C GLY A 197 -23.56 -28.84 21.51
N LYS A 198 -24.49 -29.54 20.86
CA LYS A 198 -25.76 -29.95 21.49
C LYS A 198 -25.61 -31.13 22.45
N GLY A 199 -26.56 -31.25 23.38
CA GLY A 199 -26.77 -32.47 24.16
C GLY A 199 -27.52 -33.55 23.36
N SER A 200 -27.62 -34.76 23.91
CA SER A 200 -28.10 -35.97 23.23
C SER A 200 -29.53 -35.87 22.65
N THR A 201 -30.39 -35.01 23.20
CA THR A 201 -31.77 -34.80 22.71
C THR A 201 -31.94 -33.49 21.95
N GLY A 202 -30.87 -32.70 21.76
CA GLY A 202 -30.93 -31.48 20.98
C GLY A 202 -31.19 -31.79 19.50
N THR A 203 -31.96 -30.96 18.84
CA THR A 203 -32.17 -30.99 17.38
C THR A 203 -31.23 -30.03 16.68
N GLU A 204 -30.86 -28.92 17.32
CA GLU A 204 -29.99 -27.88 16.77
C GLU A 204 -28.62 -27.90 17.43
N SER A 205 -27.58 -28.05 16.59
CA SER A 205 -26.20 -28.21 17.03
C SER A 205 -25.51 -26.91 17.47
N GLY A 206 -26.07 -25.75 17.17
CA GLY A 206 -25.41 -24.45 17.35
C GLY A 206 -24.21 -24.26 16.40
N THR A 207 -23.41 -23.23 16.69
CA THR A 207 -22.25 -22.83 15.89
C THR A 207 -20.99 -22.81 16.73
N LEU A 208 -19.89 -23.30 16.16
CA LEU A 208 -18.53 -23.11 16.64
C LEU A 208 -17.78 -22.19 15.68
N ALA A 209 -17.29 -21.06 16.18
CA ALA A 209 -16.63 -20.02 15.41
C ALA A 209 -15.26 -19.63 15.99
N SER A 210 -14.45 -18.94 15.19
CA SER A 210 -13.23 -18.25 15.62
C SER A 210 -12.97 -17.03 14.74
N GLU A 211 -12.18 -16.09 15.24
CA GLU A 211 -11.64 -14.98 14.45
C GLU A 211 -10.61 -15.44 13.40
N ASP A 212 -10.34 -14.59 12.40
CA ASP A 212 -9.41 -14.87 11.30
C ASP A 212 -7.97 -15.12 11.77
N ASP A 213 -7.54 -14.50 12.88
CA ASP A 213 -6.24 -14.66 13.52
C ASP A 213 -6.30 -15.47 14.83
N GLY A 214 -7.41 -16.18 15.05
CA GLY A 214 -7.64 -16.99 16.24
C GLY A 214 -6.53 -18.01 16.50
N THR A 215 -6.04 -18.05 17.75
CA THR A 215 -4.94 -18.94 18.18
C THR A 215 -5.41 -20.08 19.09
N ALA A 216 -6.70 -20.42 19.06
CA ALA A 216 -7.28 -21.46 19.92
C ALA A 216 -6.71 -22.86 19.62
N TRP A 217 -6.45 -23.63 20.67
CA TRP A 217 -6.12 -25.06 20.60
C TRP A 217 -7.18 -25.83 21.38
N VAL A 218 -8.08 -26.50 20.66
CA VAL A 218 -9.27 -27.15 21.22
C VAL A 218 -9.16 -28.65 21.07
N ASP A 219 -9.17 -29.36 22.19
CA ASP A 219 -9.33 -30.81 22.25
C ASP A 219 -10.74 -31.14 22.76
N ALA A 220 -11.63 -31.55 21.85
CA ALA A 220 -12.95 -32.01 22.20
C ALA A 220 -13.09 -33.51 21.97
N GLY A 221 -13.71 -34.22 22.91
CA GLY A 221 -14.05 -35.64 22.73
C GLY A 221 -15.04 -35.89 21.58
N SER A 222 -15.90 -34.91 21.28
CA SER A 222 -16.71 -34.84 20.06
C SER A 222 -17.19 -33.40 19.81
N VAL A 223 -17.42 -33.03 18.54
CA VAL A 223 -17.93 -31.73 18.13
C VAL A 223 -19.15 -31.91 17.25
N SER A 224 -20.33 -31.65 17.81
CA SER A 224 -21.59 -31.66 17.06
C SER A 224 -21.95 -30.30 16.48
N ALA A 225 -21.38 -29.21 17.03
CA ALA A 225 -21.58 -27.83 16.57
C ALA A 225 -21.14 -27.61 15.12
N GLY A 226 -21.80 -26.69 14.42
CA GLY A 226 -21.44 -26.30 13.06
C GLY A 226 -20.09 -25.59 13.02
N LYS A 227 -19.12 -26.15 12.29
CA LYS A 227 -17.71 -25.69 12.27
C LYS A 227 -17.39 -24.72 11.11
N ARG A 228 -18.40 -24.32 10.33
CA ARG A 228 -18.19 -23.52 9.11
C ARG A 228 -17.54 -22.16 9.39
N GLU A 229 -17.79 -21.61 10.56
CA GLU A 229 -17.30 -20.31 11.01
C GLU A 229 -16.03 -20.41 11.86
N PHE A 230 -15.51 -21.63 12.10
CA PHE A 230 -14.22 -21.83 12.75
C PHE A 230 -13.13 -21.74 11.68
N VAL A 231 -12.58 -20.53 11.49
CA VAL A 231 -11.72 -20.21 10.34
C VAL A 231 -10.23 -20.23 10.65
N SER A 232 -9.85 -20.10 11.92
CA SER A 232 -8.46 -20.15 12.40
C SER A 232 -8.34 -20.90 13.74
N GLY A 233 -7.23 -21.62 13.95
CA GLY A 233 -6.98 -22.40 15.16
C GLY A 233 -6.73 -23.90 14.91
N VAL A 234 -6.61 -24.67 15.99
CA VAL A 234 -6.51 -26.14 15.96
C VAL A 234 -7.71 -26.73 16.69
N LEU A 235 -8.41 -27.68 16.04
CA LEU A 235 -9.59 -28.34 16.61
C LEU A 235 -9.48 -29.85 16.43
N PHE A 236 -9.51 -30.59 17.55
CA PHE A 236 -9.73 -32.03 17.57
C PHE A 236 -11.21 -32.31 17.82
N ASP A 237 -11.81 -33.06 16.91
CA ASP A 237 -13.12 -33.69 17.04
C ASP A 237 -12.91 -35.19 17.23
N GLY A 238 -12.89 -35.61 18.50
CA GLY A 238 -12.53 -36.97 18.87
C GLY A 238 -11.07 -37.27 18.53
N ALA A 239 -10.85 -38.26 17.66
CA ALA A 239 -9.52 -38.65 17.21
C ALA A 239 -8.99 -37.78 16.06
N ASP A 240 -9.86 -37.01 15.40
CA ASP A 240 -9.53 -36.27 14.18
C ASP A 240 -9.27 -34.80 14.49
N GLY A 241 -8.00 -34.39 14.37
CA GLY A 241 -7.53 -33.02 14.49
C GLY A 241 -7.38 -32.34 13.13
N GLN A 242 -7.70 -31.05 13.07
CA GLN A 242 -7.53 -30.22 11.88
C GLN A 242 -6.91 -28.87 12.24
N VAL A 243 -6.00 -28.40 11.37
CA VAL A 243 -5.50 -27.01 11.38
C VAL A 243 -6.37 -26.15 10.49
N TYR A 244 -6.88 -25.05 11.04
CA TYR A 244 -7.64 -24.02 10.33
C TYR A 244 -6.77 -22.77 10.15
N GLY A 245 -6.97 -22.07 9.04
CA GLY A 245 -6.20 -20.87 8.69
C GLY A 245 -4.68 -21.12 8.55
N SER A 246 -3.92 -20.10 8.96
CA SER A 246 -2.46 -20.14 9.12
C SER A 246 -2.15 -20.06 10.61
N TYR A 247 -1.79 -21.19 11.22
CA TYR A 247 -1.61 -21.30 12.66
C TYR A 247 -0.14 -21.34 13.03
N THR A 248 0.27 -20.50 13.98
CA THR A 248 1.62 -20.50 14.55
C THR A 248 1.55 -20.86 16.03
N LEU A 249 2.31 -21.88 16.45
CA LEU A 249 2.40 -22.23 17.87
C LEU A 249 3.05 -21.08 18.64
N ASN A 250 2.39 -20.66 19.71
CA ASN A 250 2.78 -19.50 20.50
C ASN A 250 2.99 -19.84 22.00
N ARG A 251 2.97 -21.13 22.35
CA ARG A 251 3.09 -21.61 23.74
C ARG A 251 3.70 -23.00 23.83
N GLU A 252 4.36 -23.27 24.95
CA GLU A 252 4.94 -24.58 25.27
C GLU A 252 3.86 -25.60 25.68
N GLY A 253 4.22 -26.88 25.61
CA GLY A 253 3.41 -27.99 26.10
C GLY A 253 2.26 -28.39 25.16
N MET A 254 2.25 -27.91 23.92
CA MET A 254 1.29 -28.36 22.91
C MET A 254 1.64 -29.77 22.45
N MET A 255 0.63 -30.60 22.27
CA MET A 255 0.83 -31.99 21.84
C MET A 255 -0.28 -32.48 20.92
N VAL A 256 0.08 -33.39 20.02
CA VAL A 256 -0.86 -34.29 19.34
C VAL A 256 -0.93 -35.57 20.20
N PRO A 257 -2.06 -35.84 20.89
CA PRO A 257 -2.15 -36.97 21.81
C PRO A 257 -2.11 -38.34 21.11
N PHE A 258 -1.74 -39.37 21.86
CA PHE A 258 -1.76 -40.76 21.39
C PHE A 258 -3.15 -41.15 20.87
N GLY A 259 -3.19 -41.85 19.73
CA GLY A 259 -4.43 -42.27 19.08
C GLY A 259 -5.16 -41.18 18.30
N LYS A 260 -4.64 -39.94 18.28
CA LYS A 260 -5.19 -38.84 17.48
C LYS A 260 -4.33 -38.54 16.25
N THR A 261 -4.95 -37.92 15.25
CA THR A 261 -4.28 -37.46 14.04
C THR A 261 -4.56 -35.99 13.81
N LEU A 262 -3.54 -35.14 13.80
CA LEU A 262 -3.65 -33.74 13.39
C LEU A 262 -3.39 -33.62 11.89
N THR A 263 -4.31 -33.01 11.14
CA THR A 263 -4.18 -32.84 9.68
C THR A 263 -4.02 -31.37 9.32
N ILE A 264 -3.03 -31.08 8.48
CA ILE A 264 -2.87 -29.79 7.79
C ILE A 264 -3.41 -30.00 6.38
N SER A 265 -4.62 -29.51 6.12
CA SER A 265 -5.23 -29.63 4.79
C SER A 265 -4.58 -28.69 3.76
N GLU A 266 -4.87 -28.89 2.47
CA GLU A 266 -4.36 -28.01 1.40
C GLU A 266 -4.63 -26.52 1.70
N ARG A 267 -3.68 -25.65 1.36
CA ARG A 267 -3.71 -24.20 1.61
C ARG A 267 -3.77 -23.80 3.10
N ARG A 268 -3.59 -24.74 4.03
CA ARG A 268 -3.42 -24.46 5.46
C ARG A 268 -1.94 -24.48 5.81
N ILE A 269 -1.58 -23.71 6.82
CA ILE A 269 -0.20 -23.55 7.26
C ILE A 269 -0.15 -23.85 8.75
N LEU A 270 0.80 -24.70 9.15
CA LEU A 270 1.20 -24.86 10.54
C LEU A 270 2.66 -24.44 10.69
N THR A 271 2.92 -23.48 11.56
CA THR A 271 4.27 -23.07 11.95
C THR A 271 4.53 -23.50 13.38
N VAL A 272 5.60 -24.26 13.59
CA VAL A 272 6.04 -24.76 14.90
C VAL A 272 7.41 -24.15 15.22
N PRO A 273 7.47 -22.99 15.91
CA PRO A 273 8.74 -22.34 16.22
C PRO A 273 9.64 -23.19 17.14
N SER A 274 10.95 -22.95 17.11
CA SER A 274 11.89 -23.69 17.98
C SER A 274 11.62 -23.46 19.47
N LYS A 275 11.13 -22.26 19.80
CA LYS A 275 10.75 -21.87 21.16
C LYS A 275 9.53 -22.61 21.69
N TYR A 276 8.66 -23.11 20.81
CA TYR A 276 7.40 -23.75 21.18
C TYR A 276 7.26 -25.12 20.48
N PRO A 277 8.04 -26.14 20.90
CA PRO A 277 7.99 -27.46 20.29
C PRO A 277 6.60 -28.11 20.40
N LEU A 278 6.18 -28.76 19.32
CA LEU A 278 4.98 -29.61 19.28
C LEU A 278 5.37 -31.06 19.57
N THR A 279 4.79 -31.62 20.64
CA THR A 279 5.02 -33.03 20.99
C THR A 279 4.06 -33.94 20.21
N LEU A 280 4.59 -34.85 19.41
CA LEU A 280 3.84 -35.84 18.64
C LEU A 280 3.83 -37.18 19.38
N GLU A 281 2.76 -37.47 20.11
CA GLU A 281 2.46 -38.83 20.60
C GLU A 281 1.47 -39.56 19.68
N GLY A 282 0.70 -38.80 18.89
CA GLY A 282 -0.15 -39.26 17.79
C GLY A 282 0.47 -39.00 16.41
N ASN A 283 -0.37 -38.86 15.38
CA ASN A 283 0.09 -38.65 14.00
C ASN A 283 -0.12 -37.19 13.54
N LEU A 284 0.81 -36.66 12.75
CA LEU A 284 0.67 -35.40 12.02
C LEU A 284 0.67 -35.71 10.51
N VAL A 285 -0.40 -35.32 9.81
CA VAL A 285 -0.54 -35.49 8.35
C VAL A 285 -0.52 -34.12 7.69
N ASN A 286 0.50 -33.84 6.88
CA ASN A 286 0.67 -32.58 6.18
C ASN A 286 0.34 -32.70 4.69
N ASN A 287 -0.79 -32.12 4.27
CA ASN A 287 -1.18 -31.94 2.86
C ASN A 287 -1.20 -30.45 2.46
N GLY A 288 -0.80 -29.55 3.37
CA GLY A 288 -0.67 -28.12 3.14
C GLY A 288 0.79 -27.70 3.26
N THR A 289 1.09 -26.78 4.19
CA THR A 289 2.46 -26.36 4.47
C THR A 289 2.78 -26.52 5.96
N LEU A 290 3.84 -27.25 6.28
CA LEU A 290 4.39 -27.37 7.63
C LEU A 290 5.74 -26.66 7.69
N LYS A 291 5.84 -25.62 8.52
CA LYS A 291 7.08 -24.91 8.83
C LYS A 291 7.53 -25.26 10.24
N ILE A 292 8.77 -25.71 10.42
CA ILE A 292 9.34 -26.01 11.73
C ILE A 292 10.54 -25.13 12.02
N GLY A 293 10.65 -24.65 13.25
CA GLY A 293 11.74 -23.81 13.69
C GLY A 293 13.06 -24.56 13.62
N SER A 294 13.13 -25.83 13.97
CA SER A 294 14.32 -26.69 13.98
C SER A 294 13.97 -28.17 14.02
N GLU A 295 14.97 -29.05 13.92
CA GLU A 295 14.82 -30.51 14.10
C GLU A 295 14.17 -30.90 15.43
N LYS A 296 14.29 -30.04 16.45
CA LYS A 296 13.73 -30.23 17.79
C LYS A 296 12.35 -29.61 17.98
N SER A 297 11.83 -28.92 16.96
CA SER A 297 10.49 -28.32 17.02
C SER A 297 9.38 -29.36 16.98
N LEU A 298 9.65 -30.54 16.42
CA LEU A 298 8.80 -31.71 16.57
C LEU A 298 9.49 -32.69 17.52
N THR A 299 8.81 -33.07 18.59
CA THR A 299 9.29 -34.03 19.59
C THR A 299 8.32 -35.22 19.68
N GLY A 300 8.63 -36.22 20.50
CA GLY A 300 7.80 -37.40 20.69
C GLY A 300 8.10 -38.51 19.67
N SER A 301 7.32 -39.59 19.74
CA SER A 301 7.54 -40.82 18.94
C SER A 301 6.50 -41.04 17.83
N GLY A 302 5.58 -40.09 17.68
CA GLY A 302 4.48 -40.09 16.74
C GLY A 302 4.90 -39.99 15.26
N GLY A 303 3.98 -40.38 14.38
CA GLY A 303 4.20 -40.40 12.93
C GLY A 303 4.04 -39.03 12.28
N LEU A 304 4.88 -38.74 11.28
CA LEU A 304 4.72 -37.60 10.37
C LEU A 304 4.57 -38.11 8.92
N SER A 305 3.49 -37.73 8.25
CA SER A 305 3.20 -38.16 6.87
C SER A 305 2.49 -37.06 6.07
N GLY A 306 2.10 -37.37 4.82
CA GLY A 306 1.44 -36.45 3.89
C GLY A 306 2.35 -36.00 2.75
N GLU A 307 1.75 -35.42 1.71
CA GLU A 307 2.44 -35.01 0.46
C GLU A 307 2.58 -33.48 0.31
N GLY A 308 2.27 -32.72 1.38
CA GLY A 308 2.39 -31.27 1.39
C GLY A 308 3.83 -30.75 1.44
N ASP A 309 3.97 -29.43 1.55
CA ASP A 309 5.27 -28.77 1.63
C ASP A 309 5.82 -28.82 3.06
N PHE A 310 7.08 -29.24 3.20
CA PHE A 310 7.79 -29.33 4.48
C PHE A 310 8.98 -28.37 4.50
N TYR A 311 8.94 -27.37 5.39
CA TYR A 311 9.98 -26.36 5.53
C TYR A 311 10.60 -26.32 6.92
N ILE A 312 11.91 -26.15 7.00
CA ILE A 312 12.64 -25.89 8.25
C ILE A 312 13.24 -24.48 8.21
N LEU A 313 12.96 -23.69 9.24
CA LEU A 313 13.26 -22.26 9.33
C LEU A 313 14.65 -22.02 9.91
N SER A 314 15.07 -22.74 10.95
CA SER A 314 16.42 -22.60 11.51
C SER A 314 17.50 -22.98 10.52
N GLY A 315 18.69 -22.48 10.80
CA GLY A 315 19.91 -23.22 10.58
C GLY A 315 20.55 -22.95 9.25
N ILE A 316 20.51 -21.71 8.75
CA ILE A 316 21.62 -21.27 7.91
C ILE A 316 22.85 -21.29 8.83
N THR A 317 23.82 -22.14 8.53
CA THR A 317 25.13 -22.15 9.20
C THR A 317 26.21 -21.67 8.24
N ALA A 318 27.37 -21.26 8.75
CA ALA A 318 28.44 -20.70 7.92
C ALA A 318 29.00 -21.71 6.88
N ASP A 319 28.80 -23.01 7.07
CA ASP A 319 29.17 -24.07 6.14
C ASP A 319 28.15 -24.27 5.00
N MET A 320 26.90 -23.82 5.17
CA MET A 320 25.83 -24.04 4.19
C MET A 320 25.77 -22.99 3.08
N PHE A 321 26.44 -21.87 3.26
CA PHE A 321 26.63 -20.89 2.19
C PHE A 321 28.11 -20.69 1.92
N GLN A 322 28.40 -20.41 0.66
CA GLN A 322 29.71 -20.03 0.18
C GLN A 322 29.69 -18.54 -0.06
N VAL A 323 30.72 -17.88 0.44
CA VAL A 323 31.09 -16.55 -0.01
C VAL A 323 32.04 -16.72 -1.19
N PRO A 324 32.13 -15.75 -2.11
CA PRO A 324 33.00 -15.86 -3.28
C PRO A 324 34.43 -16.25 -2.90
N ASP A 325 34.84 -17.40 -3.38
CA ASP A 325 36.17 -18.01 -3.26
C ASP A 325 37.08 -17.63 -4.44
N ARG A 326 36.51 -16.99 -5.46
CA ARG A 326 37.28 -16.27 -6.49
C ARG A 326 37.81 -14.96 -5.92
N THR A 327 39.06 -14.65 -6.23
CA THR A 327 39.72 -13.43 -5.80
C THR A 327 39.02 -12.20 -6.37
N LEU A 328 38.16 -11.59 -5.55
CA LEU A 328 37.68 -10.25 -5.79
C LEU A 328 38.82 -9.29 -5.45
N TYR A 329 39.13 -8.38 -6.35
CA TYR A 329 40.18 -7.38 -6.17
C TYR A 329 39.54 -6.01 -6.11
N GLY A 330 39.95 -5.19 -5.14
CA GLY A 330 39.45 -3.82 -4.97
C GLY A 330 39.95 -2.93 -6.11
N THR A 331 39.26 -2.97 -7.26
CA THR A 331 39.65 -2.23 -8.48
C THR A 331 38.82 -0.96 -8.70
N GLY A 332 37.81 -0.72 -7.84
CA GLY A 332 36.85 0.39 -7.92
C GLY A 332 35.51 0.06 -8.58
N GLU A 333 35.24 -1.21 -8.89
CA GLU A 333 33.97 -1.73 -9.41
C GLU A 333 33.08 -2.24 -8.26
N ASP A 334 31.75 -2.01 -8.33
CA ASP A 334 30.80 -2.48 -7.31
C ASP A 334 30.35 -3.93 -7.59
N HIS A 335 30.71 -4.83 -6.69
CA HIS A 335 30.42 -6.26 -6.78
C HIS A 335 29.23 -6.71 -5.91
N THR A 336 28.49 -5.80 -5.29
CA THR A 336 27.47 -6.11 -4.27
C THR A 336 26.40 -7.10 -4.75
N GLU A 337 25.79 -6.87 -5.91
CA GLU A 337 24.74 -7.74 -6.45
C GLU A 337 25.27 -9.11 -6.91
N TYR A 338 26.53 -9.16 -7.38
CA TYR A 338 27.20 -10.43 -7.67
C TYR A 338 27.38 -11.27 -6.40
N VAL A 339 27.86 -10.65 -5.31
CA VAL A 339 28.06 -11.35 -4.02
C VAL A 339 26.74 -11.87 -3.47
N LYS A 340 25.68 -11.04 -3.45
CA LYS A 340 24.34 -11.46 -2.99
C LYS A 340 23.84 -12.68 -3.76
N LYS A 341 23.91 -12.63 -5.09
CA LYS A 341 23.48 -13.74 -5.95
C LYS A 341 24.33 -15.00 -5.74
N TYR A 342 25.64 -14.87 -5.64
CA TYR A 342 26.54 -16.01 -5.41
C TYR A 342 26.23 -16.73 -4.10
N VAL A 343 26.06 -15.97 -3.02
CA VAL A 343 25.73 -16.51 -1.70
C VAL A 343 24.39 -17.23 -1.74
N GLN A 344 23.35 -16.63 -2.32
CA GLN A 344 22.03 -17.25 -2.45
C GLN A 344 22.06 -18.54 -3.29
N ASP A 345 22.72 -18.52 -4.45
CA ASP A 345 22.85 -19.69 -5.33
C ASP A 345 23.66 -20.83 -4.67
N SER A 346 24.57 -20.51 -3.74
CA SER A 346 25.38 -21.51 -3.03
C SER A 346 24.58 -22.30 -1.99
N ILE A 347 23.60 -21.68 -1.34
CA ILE A 347 22.72 -22.32 -0.35
C ILE A 347 21.92 -23.42 -1.03
N GLN A 348 21.38 -23.15 -2.23
CA GLN A 348 20.58 -24.12 -3.00
C GLN A 348 21.38 -25.36 -3.43
N LYS A 349 22.69 -25.22 -3.66
CA LYS A 349 23.57 -26.32 -4.10
C LYS A 349 24.02 -27.22 -2.96
N SER A 350 23.92 -26.78 -1.71
CA SER A 350 24.37 -27.53 -0.53
C SER A 350 23.48 -28.73 -0.16
N GLY A 351 22.38 -28.97 -0.87
CA GLY A 351 21.51 -30.13 -0.61
C GLY A 351 20.93 -30.13 0.81
N SER A 352 20.66 -28.94 1.36
CA SER A 352 20.37 -28.65 2.77
C SER A 352 19.02 -29.16 3.29
N ASN A 353 18.57 -30.31 2.80
CA ASN A 353 17.39 -30.96 3.29
C ASN A 353 17.70 -31.65 4.63
N VAL A 354 16.76 -31.60 5.55
CA VAL A 354 16.86 -32.24 6.86
C VAL A 354 15.79 -33.30 6.97
N ILE A 355 16.12 -34.46 7.52
CA ILE A 355 15.14 -35.52 7.76
C ILE A 355 14.61 -35.38 9.18
N VAL A 356 13.32 -35.05 9.31
CA VAL A 356 12.62 -34.96 10.60
C VAL A 356 11.44 -35.93 10.54
N HIS A 357 11.38 -36.86 11.50
CA HIS A 357 10.36 -37.92 11.54
C HIS A 357 10.19 -38.68 10.21
N GLY A 358 11.28 -38.89 9.47
CA GLY A 358 11.28 -39.60 8.18
C GLY A 358 10.83 -38.79 6.97
N GLN A 359 10.43 -37.52 7.16
CA GLN A 359 10.11 -36.60 6.06
C GLN A 359 11.30 -35.69 5.74
N VAL A 360 11.42 -35.34 4.46
CA VAL A 360 12.45 -34.44 3.95
C VAL A 360 11.94 -33.00 4.06
N PHE A 361 12.52 -32.22 4.96
CA PHE A 361 12.25 -30.79 5.08
C PHE A 361 13.25 -30.01 4.23
N SER A 362 12.74 -29.21 3.32
CA SER A 362 13.54 -28.24 2.59
C SER A 362 13.76 -26.99 3.44
N ARG A 363 14.97 -26.45 3.44
CA ARG A 363 15.18 -25.13 4.06
C ARG A 363 14.48 -24.07 3.22
N ALA A 364 13.71 -23.20 3.86
CA ALA A 364 12.94 -22.18 3.16
C ALA A 364 13.87 -21.34 2.28
N GLN A 365 13.45 -21.08 1.03
CA GLN A 365 14.18 -20.38 -0.02
C GLN A 365 14.52 -18.94 0.41
N GLY A 366 15.65 -18.70 1.08
CA GLY A 366 16.31 -17.38 1.21
C GLY A 366 15.45 -16.15 1.52
N SER A 367 14.24 -16.29 2.08
CA SER A 367 13.24 -15.20 2.17
C SER A 367 12.68 -14.98 3.56
N ASP A 368 12.98 -15.87 4.51
CA ASP A 368 12.59 -15.67 5.91
C ASP A 368 13.79 -15.23 6.78
N TRP A 369 15.06 -15.53 6.43
CA TRP A 369 16.26 -14.97 7.11
C TRP A 369 16.75 -13.70 6.41
N GLU A 370 16.96 -12.63 7.17
CA GLU A 370 17.47 -11.37 6.62
C GLU A 370 18.97 -11.47 6.30
N MET A 371 19.34 -11.20 5.04
CA MET A 371 20.74 -11.21 4.57
C MET A 371 21.29 -9.78 4.51
N GLU A 372 22.41 -9.56 5.19
CA GLU A 372 23.14 -8.29 5.20
C GLU A 372 24.61 -8.51 4.78
N ILE A 373 25.19 -7.52 4.08
CA ILE A 373 26.63 -7.46 3.79
C ILE A 373 27.21 -6.23 4.50
N LYS A 374 28.33 -6.39 5.21
CA LYS A 374 29.05 -5.30 5.86
C LYS A 374 30.53 -5.27 5.47
N PRO A 375 31.05 -4.14 4.97
CA PRO A 375 30.33 -2.93 4.51
C PRO A 375 29.26 -3.20 3.42
N SER A 376 28.25 -2.33 3.29
CA SER A 376 27.07 -2.56 2.44
C SER A 376 27.35 -2.51 0.93
N GLU A 377 28.45 -1.87 0.54
CA GLU A 377 28.92 -1.77 -0.84
C GLU A 377 30.27 -2.49 -0.98
N VAL A 378 30.35 -3.52 -1.82
CA VAL A 378 31.55 -4.34 -2.02
C VAL A 378 32.43 -3.75 -3.13
N ILE A 379 33.21 -2.72 -2.79
CA ILE A 379 34.01 -1.92 -3.73
C ILE A 379 35.50 -1.90 -3.35
N GLU A 380 35.79 -1.49 -2.11
CA GLU A 380 37.15 -1.26 -1.63
C GLU A 380 37.81 -2.52 -1.07
N LYS A 381 39.14 -2.54 -1.02
CA LYS A 381 39.86 -3.65 -0.38
C LYS A 381 39.50 -3.77 1.10
N GLY A 382 39.39 -5.01 1.57
CA GLY A 382 39.13 -5.29 2.97
C GLY A 382 38.23 -6.50 3.18
N THR A 383 37.94 -6.73 4.45
CA THR A 383 37.10 -7.82 4.90
C THR A 383 35.64 -7.42 4.79
N TYR A 384 34.86 -8.21 4.06
CA TYR A 384 33.41 -8.10 4.02
C TYR A 384 32.80 -9.28 4.75
N THR A 385 31.77 -9.00 5.53
CA THR A 385 31.02 -10.02 6.27
C THR A 385 29.65 -10.14 5.67
N VAL A 386 29.30 -11.33 5.21
CA VAL A 386 27.92 -11.69 4.89
C VAL A 386 27.32 -12.28 6.15
N THR A 387 26.18 -11.75 6.59
CA THR A 387 25.47 -12.20 7.79
C THR A 387 24.03 -12.53 7.44
N PHE A 388 23.61 -13.74 7.78
CA PHE A 388 22.20 -14.13 7.84
C PHE A 388 21.73 -14.04 9.30
N THR A 389 20.58 -13.41 9.54
CA THR A 389 19.95 -13.31 10.87
C THR A 389 18.66 -14.12 10.90
N ASP A 390 18.49 -14.90 11.97
CA ASP A 390 17.30 -15.73 12.19
C ASP A 390 16.06 -14.85 12.44
N PRO A 391 14.93 -15.05 11.74
CA PRO A 391 13.71 -14.27 11.96
C PRO A 391 13.07 -14.52 13.33
N GLU A 392 13.37 -15.65 13.98
CA GLU A 392 12.83 -15.99 15.30
C GLU A 392 13.79 -15.61 16.44
N ASP A 393 15.06 -15.31 16.15
CA ASP A 393 16.10 -14.98 17.13
C ASP A 393 17.23 -14.13 16.54
N ASP A 394 17.14 -12.81 16.69
CA ASP A 394 18.16 -11.86 16.21
C ASP A 394 19.58 -12.12 16.78
N SER A 395 19.74 -12.91 17.83
CA SER A 395 21.05 -13.31 18.37
C SER A 395 21.67 -14.49 17.60
N ASN A 396 20.84 -15.30 16.94
CA ASN A 396 21.26 -16.42 16.11
C ASN A 396 21.64 -15.92 14.71
N LYS A 397 22.95 -15.89 14.45
CA LYS A 397 23.49 -15.39 13.19
C LYS A 397 24.49 -16.36 12.60
N ALA A 398 24.43 -16.53 11.29
CA ALA A 398 25.49 -17.20 10.55
C ALA A 398 26.22 -16.17 9.70
N SER A 399 27.52 -16.05 9.94
CA SER A 399 28.35 -15.08 9.25
C SER A 399 29.54 -15.76 8.59
N LYS A 400 29.89 -15.29 7.40
CA LYS A 400 31.10 -15.71 6.71
C LYS A 400 31.75 -14.48 6.11
N THR A 401 33.06 -14.41 6.32
CA THR A 401 33.87 -13.33 5.79
C THR A 401 34.48 -13.75 4.46
N PHE A 402 34.51 -12.84 3.51
CA PHE A 402 35.40 -12.95 2.35
C PHE A 402 36.28 -11.72 2.29
N GLU A 403 37.45 -11.91 1.71
CA GLU A 403 38.42 -10.85 1.53
C GLU A 403 38.32 -10.34 0.10
N VAL A 404 38.22 -9.02 -0.03
CA VAL A 404 38.58 -8.35 -1.28
C VAL A 404 40.07 -8.06 -1.19
N LEU A 405 40.88 -8.87 -1.90
CA LEU A 405 42.33 -8.83 -1.80
C LEU A 405 42.90 -7.56 -2.43
N ASP A 406 44.03 -7.14 -1.88
CA ASP A 406 44.89 -6.15 -2.52
C ASP A 406 45.42 -6.77 -3.83
N ALA A 407 45.21 -6.09 -4.95
CA ALA A 407 45.68 -6.56 -6.25
C ALA A 407 47.21 -6.75 -6.30
N GLY A 408 47.95 -6.19 -5.33
CA GLY A 408 49.40 -6.27 -5.24
C GLY A 408 50.08 -5.20 -6.09
N GLU A 409 51.40 -5.26 -6.19
CA GLU A 409 52.13 -4.28 -6.97
C GLU A 409 52.10 -4.61 -8.46
N LEU A 410 51.95 -3.57 -9.28
CA LEU A 410 52.04 -3.63 -10.72
C LEU A 410 53.39 -4.22 -11.19
N THR A 411 53.41 -5.26 -12.04
CA THR A 411 54.64 -5.96 -12.47
C THR A 411 54.98 -5.81 -13.94
N SER A 412 54.02 -5.86 -14.86
CA SER A 412 54.29 -5.65 -16.28
C SER A 412 53.09 -5.11 -17.06
N LEU A 413 53.37 -4.37 -18.13
CA LEU A 413 52.41 -3.92 -19.15
C LEU A 413 52.66 -4.73 -20.42
N VAL A 414 51.65 -5.46 -20.87
CA VAL A 414 51.75 -6.32 -22.06
C VAL A 414 50.75 -5.83 -23.10
N LEU A 415 51.23 -5.65 -24.34
CA LEU A 415 50.37 -5.43 -25.50
C LEU A 415 49.83 -6.78 -25.96
N THR A 416 48.55 -7.02 -25.74
CA THR A 416 47.86 -8.22 -26.22
C THR A 416 47.48 -8.09 -27.69
N THR A 417 47.45 -6.87 -28.23
CA THR A 417 47.25 -6.58 -29.66
C THR A 417 48.01 -5.30 -30.05
N PRO A 418 48.83 -5.30 -31.11
CA PRO A 418 49.59 -4.12 -31.54
C PRO A 418 48.67 -3.06 -32.17
N PRO A 419 49.09 -1.78 -32.20
CA PRO A 419 48.29 -0.70 -32.79
C PRO A 419 48.24 -0.78 -34.31
N GLU A 420 47.15 -0.28 -34.88
CA GLU A 420 46.86 -0.36 -36.31
C GLU A 420 47.69 0.59 -37.18
N LYS A 421 48.29 1.65 -36.60
CA LYS A 421 48.99 2.72 -37.34
C LYS A 421 50.46 2.86 -36.90
N THR A 422 51.38 2.81 -37.87
CA THR A 422 52.84 2.94 -37.66
C THR A 422 53.50 4.05 -38.48
N GLU A 423 52.79 4.73 -39.38
CA GLU A 423 53.32 5.85 -40.19
C GLU A 423 52.57 7.15 -39.85
N TYR A 424 53.28 8.27 -39.76
CA TYR A 424 52.78 9.53 -39.18
C TYR A 424 53.27 10.77 -39.97
N THR A 425 52.73 11.94 -39.62
CA THR A 425 53.09 13.28 -40.15
C THR A 425 53.43 14.25 -39.01
N TYR A 426 54.04 15.40 -39.32
CA TYR A 426 54.67 16.32 -38.37
C TYR A 426 53.70 16.75 -37.27
N GLY A 427 54.07 16.53 -36.01
CA GLY A 427 53.24 16.90 -34.87
C GLY A 427 52.07 15.94 -34.60
N GLU A 428 51.90 14.84 -35.34
CA GLU A 428 51.00 13.77 -34.92
C GLU A 428 51.48 13.13 -33.61
N ARG A 429 50.51 12.62 -32.84
CA ARG A 429 50.77 11.83 -31.63
C ARG A 429 50.46 10.37 -31.96
N PHE A 430 51.15 9.48 -31.26
CA PHE A 430 50.93 8.05 -31.39
C PHE A 430 49.46 7.64 -31.18
N SER A 431 48.92 6.84 -32.09
CA SER A 431 47.54 6.33 -32.00
C SER A 431 47.51 5.00 -31.26
N LYS A 432 46.63 4.90 -30.26
CA LYS A 432 46.36 3.66 -29.51
C LYS A 432 45.20 2.85 -30.09
N LYS A 433 44.70 3.22 -31.28
CA LYS A 433 43.55 2.54 -31.91
C LYS A 433 43.92 1.12 -32.35
N GLY A 434 43.02 0.17 -32.10
CA GLY A 434 43.24 -1.28 -32.31
C GLY A 434 44.20 -1.94 -31.31
N MET A 435 44.87 -1.13 -30.49
CA MET A 435 45.74 -1.60 -29.42
C MET A 435 44.88 -2.16 -28.29
N ALA A 436 45.30 -3.30 -27.75
CA ALA A 436 44.77 -3.82 -26.49
C ALA A 436 45.93 -4.09 -25.55
N ALA A 437 45.77 -3.65 -24.30
CA ALA A 437 46.79 -3.76 -23.29
C ALA A 437 46.21 -4.34 -22.01
N SER A 438 46.97 -5.22 -21.37
CA SER A 438 46.69 -5.69 -20.03
C SER A 438 47.89 -5.41 -19.13
N VAL A 439 47.61 -5.28 -17.85
CA VAL A 439 48.65 -5.23 -16.83
C VAL A 439 48.57 -6.43 -15.93
N ASN A 440 49.75 -6.92 -15.57
CA ASN A 440 49.92 -8.00 -14.64
C ASN A 440 50.35 -7.42 -13.28
N TYR A 441 49.89 -8.07 -12.22
CA TYR A 441 50.24 -7.74 -10.85
C TYR A 441 51.13 -8.82 -10.24
N SER A 442 51.84 -8.50 -9.16
CA SER A 442 52.71 -9.42 -8.43
C SER A 442 51.96 -10.60 -7.82
N SER A 443 50.64 -10.47 -7.65
CA SER A 443 49.72 -11.53 -7.23
C SER A 443 49.39 -12.54 -8.33
N GLY A 444 49.78 -12.27 -9.59
CA GLY A 444 49.40 -13.06 -10.77
C GLY A 444 48.06 -12.65 -11.39
N ALA A 445 47.32 -11.73 -10.77
CA ALA A 445 46.10 -11.15 -11.34
C ALA A 445 46.39 -10.35 -12.61
N THR A 446 45.41 -10.31 -13.53
CA THR A 446 45.47 -9.50 -14.74
C THR A 446 44.28 -8.57 -14.80
N LYS A 447 44.53 -7.30 -15.15
CA LYS A 447 43.50 -6.29 -15.35
C LYS A 447 43.58 -5.81 -16.78
N THR A 448 42.50 -5.99 -17.53
CA THR A 448 42.37 -5.40 -18.86
C THR A 448 42.31 -3.89 -18.70
N LEU A 449 43.18 -3.17 -19.41
CA LEU A 449 43.19 -1.73 -19.36
C LEU A 449 42.30 -1.17 -20.47
N ALA A 450 41.42 -0.26 -20.08
CA ALA A 450 40.88 0.68 -21.06
C ALA A 450 42.05 1.52 -21.63
N ASN A 451 42.04 1.73 -22.95
CA ASN A 451 43.14 2.35 -23.68
C ASN A 451 43.50 3.77 -23.22
N ASP A 452 42.58 4.47 -22.59
CA ASP A 452 42.77 5.81 -22.00
C ASP A 452 43.69 5.79 -20.76
N LYS A 453 43.81 4.64 -20.10
CA LYS A 453 44.66 4.43 -18.92
C LYS A 453 46.14 4.21 -19.26
N VAL A 454 46.46 3.64 -20.41
CA VAL A 454 47.85 3.52 -20.91
C VAL A 454 48.32 4.92 -21.34
N LYS A 455 49.51 5.35 -20.92
CA LYS A 455 50.10 6.66 -21.24
C LYS A 455 51.35 6.49 -22.11
N ILE A 456 51.85 7.57 -22.71
CA ILE A 456 53.01 7.58 -23.62
C ILE A 456 54.08 8.49 -23.01
N LYS A 457 55.36 8.06 -22.98
CA LYS A 457 56.47 8.87 -22.44
C LYS A 457 56.93 9.96 -23.41
N ASP A 458 56.89 9.65 -24.71
CA ASP A 458 57.33 10.56 -25.76
C ASP A 458 56.24 11.58 -26.14
N GLY A 459 56.67 12.80 -26.46
CA GLY A 459 55.78 13.91 -26.83
C GLY A 459 55.29 13.85 -28.28
N ASN A 460 55.08 15.01 -28.90
CA ASN A 460 54.71 15.08 -30.32
C ASN A 460 55.81 14.51 -31.22
N LEU A 461 55.41 13.78 -32.26
CA LEU A 461 56.34 13.12 -33.16
C LEU A 461 56.96 14.14 -34.12
N LYS A 462 58.29 14.11 -34.21
CA LYS A 462 59.07 15.00 -35.08
C LYS A 462 59.27 14.35 -36.44
N VAL A 463 59.33 15.17 -37.51
CA VAL A 463 59.66 14.66 -38.86
C VAL A 463 60.98 13.89 -38.78
N GLY A 464 60.96 12.60 -39.12
CA GLY A 464 62.12 11.68 -39.03
C GLY A 464 62.24 10.74 -37.81
N GLN A 465 61.25 10.62 -36.91
CA GLN A 465 61.30 9.76 -35.70
C GLN A 465 60.88 8.28 -35.93
N GLU A 466 61.49 7.29 -35.23
CA GLU A 466 61.36 5.84 -35.53
C GLU A 466 60.75 4.89 -34.45
N SER A 467 60.59 5.29 -33.18
CA SER A 467 59.95 4.44 -32.13
C SER A 467 59.36 5.25 -30.96
N ILE A 468 58.53 4.61 -30.12
CA ILE A 468 57.77 5.21 -29.00
C ILE A 468 57.66 4.27 -27.78
N THR A 469 57.70 4.85 -26.57
CA THR A 469 57.54 4.14 -25.28
C THR A 469 56.19 4.41 -24.59
N LEU A 470 55.47 3.35 -24.24
CA LEU A 470 54.21 3.34 -23.48
C LEU A 470 54.43 3.03 -21.99
N TYR A 471 53.57 3.53 -21.12
CA TYR A 471 53.62 3.27 -19.69
C TYR A 471 52.25 3.25 -19.01
N TYR A 472 52.13 2.52 -17.89
CA TYR A 472 50.97 2.58 -16.98
C TYR A 472 51.46 2.80 -15.55
N ARG A 473 50.74 3.65 -14.79
CA ARG A 473 51.02 3.93 -13.38
C ARG A 473 49.80 3.63 -12.54
N GLU A 474 50.02 2.87 -11.48
CA GLU A 474 49.02 2.62 -10.44
C GLU A 474 49.77 2.53 -9.10
N ASN A 475 49.21 3.16 -8.05
CA ASN A 475 49.77 3.20 -6.70
C ASN A 475 51.27 3.58 -6.62
N GLY A 476 51.71 4.50 -7.49
CA GLY A 476 53.08 5.04 -7.50
C GLY A 476 54.12 4.22 -8.27
N LYS A 477 53.77 3.05 -8.81
CA LYS A 477 54.67 2.19 -9.59
C LYS A 477 54.39 2.30 -11.09
N GLU A 478 55.44 2.28 -11.93
CA GLU A 478 55.36 2.42 -13.39
C GLU A 478 55.88 1.17 -14.10
N VAL A 479 55.17 0.70 -15.12
CA VAL A 479 55.60 -0.38 -16.03
C VAL A 479 55.49 0.09 -17.48
N THR A 480 56.40 -0.37 -18.36
CA THR A 480 56.56 0.18 -19.72
C THR A 480 56.67 -0.89 -20.82
N CYS A 481 56.35 -0.52 -22.07
CA CYS A 481 56.48 -1.34 -23.29
C CYS A 481 56.76 -0.43 -24.52
N THR A 482 57.37 -0.91 -25.61
CA THR A 482 57.80 -0.10 -26.78
C THR A 482 57.16 -0.52 -28.12
N VAL A 483 57.00 0.44 -29.05
CA VAL A 483 56.40 0.26 -30.41
C VAL A 483 57.15 1.08 -31.48
N ASN A 484 57.33 0.57 -32.71
CA ASN A 484 58.09 1.20 -33.82
C ASN A 484 57.21 2.03 -34.79
N ILE A 485 57.72 3.15 -35.39
CA ILE A 485 56.97 4.12 -36.25
C ILE A 485 57.82 4.88 -37.34
N GLN A 486 57.22 5.78 -38.17
CA GLN A 486 57.87 6.76 -39.11
C GLN A 486 57.10 8.13 -39.27
N VAL A 487 57.70 9.29 -39.69
CA VAL A 487 57.06 10.66 -39.70
C VAL A 487 57.45 11.67 -40.86
N SER A 488 56.50 12.30 -41.60
CA SER A 488 56.65 13.29 -42.75
C SER A 488 56.06 14.73 -42.54
N PRO A 489 56.25 15.80 -43.38
CA PRO A 489 55.62 17.14 -43.21
C PRO A 489 54.08 17.16 -43.29
N LYS A 490 53.40 18.19 -42.75
CA LYS A 490 51.94 18.15 -42.50
C LYS A 490 51.14 19.22 -43.25
N GLU A 491 50.10 18.79 -43.97
CA GLU A 491 49.12 19.68 -44.60
C GLU A 491 48.17 20.30 -43.56
N ILE A 492 47.84 21.59 -43.72
CA ILE A 492 46.74 22.26 -43.03
C ILE A 492 45.60 22.42 -44.03
N ASP A 493 44.78 21.37 -44.09
CA ASP A 493 43.54 21.40 -44.84
C ASP A 493 42.51 22.22 -44.07
N VAL A 494 42.19 23.41 -44.57
CA VAL A 494 41.25 24.35 -43.95
C VAL A 494 39.85 23.75 -43.83
N SER A 495 39.49 22.81 -44.71
CA SER A 495 38.22 22.06 -44.59
C SER A 495 38.16 21.16 -43.36
N LYS A 496 39.31 20.88 -42.72
CA LYS A 496 39.43 20.09 -41.49
C LYS A 496 39.57 20.94 -40.22
N VAL A 497 39.60 22.26 -40.33
CA VAL A 497 39.59 23.13 -39.14
C VAL A 497 38.23 22.97 -38.47
N ASN A 498 38.23 22.31 -37.32
CA ASN A 498 37.01 22.07 -36.55
C ASN A 498 36.66 23.30 -35.71
N TRP A 499 36.18 24.33 -36.40
CA TRP A 499 35.70 25.57 -35.79
C TRP A 499 34.19 25.51 -35.53
N GLU A 500 33.44 24.70 -36.29
CA GLU A 500 31.99 24.61 -36.18
C GLU A 500 31.53 24.03 -34.84
N GLU A 501 32.25 23.04 -34.30
CA GLU A 501 31.92 22.44 -33.00
C GLU A 501 32.30 23.34 -31.81
N LYS A 502 33.21 24.30 -32.01
CA LYS A 502 33.80 25.14 -30.95
C LYS A 502 33.21 26.54 -30.90
N SER A 503 32.76 27.03 -32.04
CA SER A 503 32.02 28.27 -32.15
C SER A 503 30.58 27.99 -31.74
N LYS A 504 30.11 28.65 -30.69
CA LYS A 504 28.71 28.51 -30.29
C LYS A 504 27.85 29.19 -31.37
N SER A 505 27.17 28.37 -32.15
CA SER A 505 26.30 28.78 -33.26
C SER A 505 24.82 28.65 -32.92
N SER A 506 24.49 28.14 -31.74
CA SER A 506 23.11 28.08 -31.24
C SER A 506 23.05 28.61 -29.82
N PHE A 507 22.15 29.55 -29.59
CA PHE A 507 21.84 30.13 -28.30
C PHE A 507 20.36 29.94 -28.02
N VAL A 508 19.99 29.92 -26.74
CA VAL A 508 18.58 30.07 -26.33
C VAL A 508 18.38 31.54 -25.98
N TYR A 509 17.24 32.10 -26.37
CA TYR A 509 16.87 33.45 -25.99
C TYR A 509 16.92 33.62 -24.45
N ASP A 510 17.47 34.74 -23.97
CA ASP A 510 17.50 35.09 -22.55
C ASP A 510 17.35 36.60 -22.30
N GLY A 511 16.91 37.35 -23.31
CA GLY A 511 16.76 38.81 -23.26
C GLY A 511 18.06 39.60 -23.34
N THR A 512 19.22 38.97 -23.55
CA THR A 512 20.51 39.64 -23.73
C THR A 512 21.09 39.43 -25.12
N GLU A 513 21.85 40.41 -25.63
CA GLU A 513 22.52 40.32 -26.93
C GLU A 513 23.50 39.15 -26.96
N LYS A 514 23.41 38.34 -28.02
CA LYS A 514 24.30 37.22 -28.32
C LYS A 514 25.21 37.61 -29.46
N SER A 515 26.45 37.18 -29.36
CA SER A 515 27.46 37.37 -30.40
C SER A 515 27.99 36.02 -30.87
N PHE A 516 28.10 35.86 -32.18
CA PHE A 516 28.78 34.74 -32.79
C PHE A 516 30.30 34.98 -32.73
N ASP A 517 30.94 34.33 -31.77
CA ASP A 517 32.39 34.32 -31.64
C ASP A 517 32.96 33.13 -32.42
N PHE A 518 33.79 33.41 -33.42
CA PHE A 518 34.58 32.37 -34.07
C PHE A 518 35.62 31.83 -33.08
N ARG A 519 35.54 30.53 -32.80
CA ARG A 519 36.48 29.81 -31.94
C ARG A 519 36.89 28.53 -32.62
N ALA A 520 38.19 28.36 -32.74
CA ALA A 520 38.79 27.14 -33.23
C ALA A 520 40.13 26.95 -32.52
N ASP A 521 40.58 25.71 -32.40
CA ASP A 521 42.01 25.51 -32.14
C ASP A 521 42.68 25.75 -33.48
N MET A 522 43.15 26.98 -33.64
CA MET A 522 43.86 27.36 -34.84
C MET A 522 45.19 26.60 -34.86
N PRO A 523 45.47 25.84 -35.94
CA PRO A 523 46.80 25.32 -36.16
C PRO A 523 47.82 26.45 -36.08
N ASP A 524 48.98 26.17 -35.49
CA ASP A 524 50.01 27.17 -35.34
C ASP A 524 50.34 27.81 -36.70
N GLY A 525 50.31 29.14 -36.75
CA GLY A 525 50.47 29.90 -37.99
C GLY A 525 49.20 30.10 -38.82
N LEU A 526 47.99 29.66 -38.42
CA LEU A 526 46.74 30.00 -39.12
C LEU A 526 46.01 31.16 -38.41
N LYS A 527 45.55 32.18 -39.16
CA LYS A 527 44.81 33.37 -38.68
C LYS A 527 43.44 33.52 -39.36
N VAL A 528 42.54 34.33 -38.77
CA VAL A 528 41.12 34.45 -39.18
C VAL A 528 40.57 35.89 -39.05
N THR A 529 39.58 36.24 -39.89
CA THR A 529 38.73 37.44 -39.75
C THR A 529 37.23 37.10 -39.86
N VAL A 530 36.36 37.80 -39.10
CA VAL A 530 34.90 37.58 -39.08
C VAL A 530 34.12 38.81 -39.57
N GLY A 531 33.16 38.61 -40.48
CA GLY A 531 32.21 39.63 -40.99
C GLY A 531 30.76 39.13 -41.01
N GLY A 532 29.83 39.92 -41.58
CA GLY A 532 28.38 39.60 -41.60
C GLY A 532 27.63 40.03 -40.34
N VAL A 533 26.45 39.45 -40.07
CA VAL A 533 25.67 39.71 -38.84
C VAL A 533 26.20 38.78 -37.75
N ASN A 534 27.05 39.31 -36.88
CA ASN A 534 27.71 38.57 -35.81
C ASN A 534 27.15 38.87 -34.41
N ASN A 535 26.09 39.68 -34.30
CA ASN A 535 25.35 39.88 -33.05
C ASN A 535 23.83 40.01 -33.29
N ALA A 536 23.04 39.54 -32.33
CA ALA A 536 21.57 39.62 -32.32
C ALA A 536 20.99 39.34 -30.93
N THR A 537 19.76 39.80 -30.65
CA THR A 537 19.08 39.57 -29.36
C THR A 537 17.85 38.66 -29.47
N ASN A 538 17.06 38.75 -30.54
CA ASN A 538 15.80 38.01 -30.69
C ASN A 538 16.00 36.66 -31.40
N VAL A 539 15.03 35.77 -31.26
CA VAL A 539 14.98 34.49 -31.98
C VAL A 539 15.03 34.69 -33.49
N GLY A 540 15.81 33.85 -34.15
CA GLY A 540 16.01 33.92 -35.59
C GLY A 540 17.25 33.17 -36.06
N ASN A 541 17.41 33.10 -37.38
CA ASN A 541 18.59 32.57 -38.05
C ASN A 541 19.37 33.75 -38.67
N TYR A 542 20.67 33.78 -38.41
CA TYR A 542 21.59 34.84 -38.79
C TYR A 542 22.80 34.24 -39.52
N THR A 543 23.50 35.03 -40.34
CA THR A 543 24.64 34.54 -41.12
C THR A 543 25.89 35.39 -40.89
N ALA A 544 26.99 34.74 -40.53
CA ALA A 544 28.33 35.31 -40.40
C ALA A 544 29.28 34.76 -41.49
N SER A 545 30.34 35.50 -41.81
CA SER A 545 31.37 35.12 -42.80
C SER A 545 32.75 35.04 -42.14
N ILE A 546 33.56 34.04 -42.50
CA ILE A 546 34.85 33.73 -41.89
C ILE A 546 35.91 33.51 -42.99
N ASP A 547 37.04 34.21 -42.91
CA ASP A 547 38.15 34.11 -43.88
C ASP A 547 39.46 33.66 -43.20
N PHE A 548 40.21 32.73 -43.82
CA PHE A 548 41.41 32.07 -43.27
C PHE A 548 42.71 32.38 -44.05
N PHE A 549 43.84 32.55 -43.35
CA PHE A 549 45.17 32.80 -43.95
C PHE A 549 46.35 32.33 -43.07
N LEU A 550 47.54 32.09 -43.64
CA LEU A 550 48.77 31.71 -42.90
C LEU A 550 49.57 32.93 -42.42
N ASP A 551 50.23 32.77 -41.28
CA ASP A 551 51.25 33.61 -40.69
C ASP A 551 52.62 33.30 -41.32
N GLU A 552 53.48 34.31 -41.42
CA GLU A 552 54.69 34.24 -42.26
C GLU A 552 55.75 33.23 -41.78
N ASP A 553 55.80 32.91 -40.47
CA ASP A 553 56.83 32.04 -39.86
C ASP A 553 56.59 30.52 -40.01
N TYR A 554 55.46 30.08 -40.58
CA TYR A 554 55.02 28.67 -40.57
C TYR A 554 55.10 27.95 -41.92
N THR A 555 55.58 28.62 -42.96
CA THR A 555 55.53 28.13 -44.35
C THR A 555 56.47 26.97 -44.68
N ASP A 556 57.50 26.71 -43.85
CA ASP A 556 58.48 25.62 -44.08
C ASP A 556 58.02 24.25 -43.56
N ASN A 557 57.07 24.22 -42.62
CA ASN A 557 56.60 22.99 -41.96
C ASN A 557 55.15 22.62 -42.36
N TYR A 558 54.40 23.54 -42.99
CA TYR A 558 52.97 23.42 -43.29
C TYR A 558 52.56 24.07 -44.63
N VAL A 559 51.47 23.56 -45.22
CA VAL A 559 50.86 24.08 -46.47
C VAL A 559 49.33 24.15 -46.37
N LEU A 560 48.67 25.20 -46.92
CA LEU A 560 47.19 25.31 -46.93
C LEU A 560 46.55 24.61 -48.12
N THR A 561 45.47 23.89 -47.85
CA THR A 561 44.58 23.30 -48.86
C THR A 561 43.10 23.48 -48.44
N GLY A 562 42.13 23.42 -49.36
CA GLY A 562 40.67 23.53 -49.05
C GLY A 562 40.04 24.94 -49.20
N ASN A 563 38.88 25.17 -48.56
CA ASN A 563 38.09 26.41 -48.66
C ASN A 563 38.63 27.50 -47.71
N THR A 564 39.14 28.60 -48.27
CA THR A 564 39.75 29.70 -47.50
C THR A 564 38.75 30.78 -47.03
N SER A 565 37.48 30.67 -47.43
CA SER A 565 36.37 31.52 -46.99
C SER A 565 35.10 30.69 -46.82
N VAL A 566 34.39 30.87 -45.70
CA VAL A 566 33.19 30.09 -45.35
C VAL A 566 32.12 30.99 -44.73
N THR A 567 30.85 30.76 -45.08
CA THR A 567 29.69 31.38 -44.41
C THR A 567 29.08 30.42 -43.41
N LYS A 568 28.64 30.92 -42.25
CA LYS A 568 27.99 30.14 -41.19
C LYS A 568 26.66 30.74 -40.80
N GLU A 569 25.64 29.90 -40.78
CA GLU A 569 24.39 30.20 -40.09
C GLU A 569 24.53 29.94 -38.59
N TRP A 570 24.01 30.86 -37.78
CA TRP A 570 23.87 30.71 -36.35
C TRP A 570 22.45 31.15 -35.94
N SER A 571 21.94 30.60 -34.84
CA SER A 571 20.56 30.81 -34.42
C SER A 571 20.42 31.15 -32.95
N ILE A 572 19.36 31.89 -32.66
CA ILE A 572 18.81 32.02 -31.32
C ILE A 572 17.47 31.27 -31.35
N THR A 573 17.34 30.22 -30.56
CA THR A 573 16.12 29.42 -30.44
C THR A 573 15.23 29.96 -29.31
N PRO A 574 13.91 29.77 -29.43
CA PRO A 574 12.98 30.24 -28.40
C PRO A 574 13.15 29.49 -27.08
N ILE A 575 12.79 30.16 -25.98
CA ILE A 575 12.62 29.49 -24.69
C ILE A 575 11.41 28.55 -24.81
N GLN A 576 11.62 27.27 -24.49
CA GLN A 576 10.52 26.31 -24.32
C GLN A 576 9.80 26.62 -23.01
N LEU A 577 8.52 26.98 -23.12
CA LEU A 577 7.67 27.21 -21.96
C LEU A 577 7.17 25.87 -21.40
N GLU A 578 6.66 25.90 -20.17
CA GLU A 578 6.00 24.75 -19.54
C GLU A 578 4.54 25.10 -19.23
N TRP A 579 3.63 24.11 -19.29
CA TRP A 579 2.24 24.31 -18.89
C TRP A 579 2.12 24.47 -17.38
N ASN A 580 1.43 25.51 -16.94
CA ASN A 580 0.99 25.67 -15.55
C ASN A 580 -0.48 25.24 -15.45
N ILE A 581 -0.70 24.14 -14.73
CA ILE A 581 -2.01 23.51 -14.53
C ILE A 581 -2.65 23.86 -13.18
N GLY A 582 -2.06 24.78 -12.41
CA GLY A 582 -2.48 25.06 -11.03
C GLY A 582 -3.89 25.63 -10.90
N ASP A 583 -4.39 26.25 -11.98
CA ASP A 583 -5.73 26.83 -12.05
C ASP A 583 -6.70 25.93 -12.87
N LEU A 584 -6.33 24.67 -13.15
CA LEU A 584 -7.19 23.71 -13.85
C LEU A 584 -7.85 22.70 -12.91
N GLU A 585 -9.12 22.41 -13.17
CA GLU A 585 -9.83 21.26 -12.59
C GLU A 585 -10.48 20.45 -13.70
N ILE A 586 -10.38 19.12 -13.60
CA ILE A 586 -11.00 18.19 -14.55
C ILE A 586 -11.85 17.20 -13.79
N ALA A 587 -13.11 17.06 -14.21
CA ALA A 587 -14.03 16.08 -13.67
C ALA A 587 -14.89 15.47 -14.78
N GLY A 588 -15.27 14.20 -14.64
CA GLY A 588 -16.08 13.49 -15.62
C GLY A 588 -17.01 12.48 -14.96
N ASN A 589 -17.86 11.84 -15.75
CA ASN A 589 -18.83 10.88 -15.21
C ASN A 589 -19.06 9.73 -16.18
N THR A 590 -19.66 8.64 -15.72
CA THR A 590 -19.85 7.44 -16.56
C THR A 590 -20.90 7.60 -17.67
N ARG A 591 -21.67 8.70 -17.69
CA ARG A 591 -22.66 8.99 -18.75
C ARG A 591 -22.01 9.69 -19.95
N ASP A 592 -21.20 10.70 -19.69
CA ASP A 592 -20.63 11.58 -20.69
C ASP A 592 -19.27 11.02 -21.15
N LYS A 593 -18.99 10.96 -22.45
CA LYS A 593 -17.72 10.36 -22.94
C LYS A 593 -16.49 11.25 -22.73
N LYS A 594 -16.74 12.54 -22.54
CA LYS A 594 -15.73 13.58 -22.38
C LYS A 594 -15.74 14.07 -20.94
N VAL A 595 -14.58 14.46 -20.45
CA VAL A 595 -14.46 15.19 -19.18
C VAL A 595 -14.82 16.66 -19.39
N TYR A 596 -15.21 17.32 -18.31
CA TYR A 596 -15.34 18.76 -18.22
C TYR A 596 -14.03 19.35 -17.70
N VAL A 597 -13.58 20.42 -18.33
CA VAL A 597 -12.35 21.14 -17.97
C VAL A 597 -12.75 22.54 -17.50
N TYR A 598 -12.24 22.96 -16.35
CA TYR A 598 -12.54 24.23 -15.71
C TYR A 598 -11.27 25.05 -15.46
N GLY A 599 -11.44 26.37 -15.38
CA GLY A 599 -10.39 27.34 -15.09
C GLY A 599 -9.62 27.82 -16.31
N GLU A 600 -8.32 28.04 -16.16
CA GLU A 600 -7.43 28.53 -17.20
C GLU A 600 -6.13 27.73 -17.26
N LEU A 601 -5.65 27.47 -18.47
CA LEU A 601 -4.34 26.86 -18.68
C LEU A 601 -3.28 27.96 -18.76
N GLY A 602 -2.35 27.99 -17.82
CA GLY A 602 -1.26 28.97 -17.78
C GLY A 602 0.02 28.46 -18.43
N VAL A 603 1.00 29.34 -18.61
CA VAL A 603 2.37 28.97 -18.98
C VAL A 603 3.43 29.61 -18.10
N GLU A 604 4.50 28.88 -17.87
CA GLU A 604 5.68 29.30 -17.10
C GLU A 604 6.95 29.35 -17.96
N GLY A 605 7.94 30.12 -17.52
CA GLY A 605 9.22 30.29 -18.20
C GLY A 605 9.40 31.62 -18.95
N ILE A 606 8.40 32.50 -18.93
CA ILE A 606 8.51 33.84 -19.54
C ILE A 606 9.43 34.72 -18.71
N LEU A 607 10.33 35.45 -19.39
CA LEU A 607 11.28 36.33 -18.72
C LEU A 607 10.54 37.51 -18.07
N PRO A 608 10.95 37.94 -16.86
CA PRO A 608 10.26 39.03 -16.16
C PRO A 608 10.16 40.35 -16.93
N ALA A 609 11.11 40.63 -17.82
CA ALA A 609 11.09 41.84 -18.65
C ALA A 609 9.94 41.81 -19.68
N ASP A 610 9.68 40.64 -20.26
CA ASP A 610 8.64 40.44 -21.27
C ASP A 610 7.26 40.25 -20.60
N ALA A 611 7.22 39.57 -19.45
CA ALA A 611 5.99 39.39 -18.66
C ALA A 611 5.38 40.70 -18.12
N LYS A 612 6.20 41.67 -17.71
CA LYS A 612 5.73 42.97 -17.17
C LYS A 612 5.05 43.88 -18.18
N SER A 613 5.19 43.57 -19.46
CA SER A 613 4.76 44.45 -20.54
C SER A 613 3.36 44.16 -21.07
N GLU A 614 2.68 43.13 -20.53
CA GLU A 614 1.35 42.64 -20.99
C GLU A 614 1.31 42.32 -22.50
N LYS A 615 2.48 42.11 -23.13
CA LYS A 615 2.61 41.86 -24.57
C LYS A 615 2.27 40.43 -24.98
N LEU A 616 2.29 39.50 -24.03
CA LEU A 616 2.11 38.07 -24.27
C LEU A 616 0.85 37.58 -23.57
N THR A 617 0.06 36.77 -24.27
CA THR A 617 -1.03 36.01 -23.67
C THR A 617 -0.45 34.79 -22.95
N THR A 618 -0.58 34.72 -21.64
CA THR A 618 0.05 33.69 -20.79
C THR A 618 -0.94 32.80 -20.04
N ARG A 619 -2.22 33.11 -20.16
CA ARG A 619 -3.35 32.40 -19.59
C ARG A 619 -4.37 32.16 -20.68
N PHE A 620 -4.82 30.92 -20.81
CA PHE A 620 -5.67 30.48 -21.90
C PHE A 620 -6.98 29.93 -21.35
N PRO A 621 -8.14 30.39 -21.86
CA PRO A 621 -9.43 29.82 -21.49
C PRO A 621 -9.49 28.36 -21.94
N VAL A 622 -10.20 27.50 -21.21
CA VAL A 622 -10.22 26.05 -21.47
C VAL A 622 -11.22 25.60 -22.54
N ASP A 623 -11.87 26.53 -23.24
CA ASP A 623 -12.91 26.25 -24.23
C ASP A 623 -12.40 25.49 -25.47
N LYS A 624 -11.08 25.50 -25.71
CA LYS A 624 -10.45 24.85 -26.87
C LYS A 624 -9.83 23.49 -26.57
N ILE A 625 -9.91 23.03 -25.32
CA ILE A 625 -9.33 21.76 -24.87
C ILE A 625 -10.41 20.83 -24.31
N THR A 626 -10.16 19.52 -24.43
CA THR A 626 -11.08 18.47 -23.99
C THR A 626 -10.27 17.25 -23.54
N GLY A 627 -10.89 16.32 -22.82
CA GLY A 627 -10.32 15.00 -22.57
C GLY A 627 -11.39 13.90 -22.73
N THR A 628 -10.95 12.66 -22.89
CA THR A 628 -11.83 11.47 -22.90
C THR A 628 -11.35 10.46 -21.88
N HIS A 629 -12.26 9.67 -21.34
CA HIS A 629 -11.95 8.62 -20.37
C HIS A 629 -12.51 7.27 -20.82
N ASN A 630 -12.17 6.21 -20.12
CA ASN A 630 -12.55 4.83 -20.48
C ASN A 630 -13.99 4.43 -20.12
N GLY A 631 -14.80 5.36 -19.60
CA GLY A 631 -16.19 5.12 -19.19
C GLY A 631 -16.37 4.39 -17.85
N LEU A 632 -15.30 4.11 -17.09
CA LEU A 632 -15.36 3.49 -15.76
C LEU A 632 -15.20 4.55 -14.67
N ALA A 633 -15.93 4.40 -13.55
CA ALA A 633 -15.80 5.29 -12.40
C ALA A 633 -14.46 5.07 -11.66
N GLY A 634 -13.89 6.14 -11.10
CA GLY A 634 -12.62 6.11 -10.37
C GLY A 634 -12.17 7.51 -9.92
N GLU A 635 -11.37 7.60 -8.86
CA GLU A 635 -11.02 8.89 -8.22
C GLU A 635 -9.78 9.59 -8.83
N GLU A 636 -8.88 8.85 -9.48
CA GLU A 636 -7.61 9.40 -10.03
C GLU A 636 -7.27 8.79 -11.40
N GLN A 637 -8.13 8.99 -12.40
CA GLN A 637 -7.83 8.55 -13.76
C GLN A 637 -6.98 9.59 -14.50
N GLU A 638 -5.85 9.17 -15.07
CA GLU A 638 -5.02 10.05 -15.92
C GLU A 638 -5.73 10.35 -17.25
N ILE A 639 -5.99 11.64 -17.50
CA ILE A 639 -6.63 12.15 -18.71
C ILE A 639 -5.62 12.94 -19.53
N THR A 640 -5.31 12.43 -20.72
CA THR A 640 -4.59 13.18 -21.74
C THR A 640 -5.52 14.22 -22.35
N LEU A 641 -5.16 15.49 -22.23
CA LEU A 641 -5.89 16.57 -22.89
C LEU A 641 -5.61 16.60 -24.39
N ALA A 642 -6.62 16.98 -25.16
CA ALA A 642 -6.59 17.09 -26.60
C ALA A 642 -7.24 18.41 -27.04
N TRP A 643 -6.84 18.91 -28.20
CA TRP A 643 -7.49 20.07 -28.82
C TRP A 643 -8.88 19.69 -29.32
N VAL A 644 -9.84 20.58 -29.12
CA VAL A 644 -11.18 20.45 -29.71
C VAL A 644 -11.10 20.59 -31.23
N ASP A 645 -10.31 21.56 -31.72
CA ASP A 645 -9.92 21.74 -33.11
C ASP A 645 -8.41 22.02 -33.18
N GLU A 646 -7.68 21.17 -33.91
CA GLU A 646 -6.24 21.28 -34.10
C GLU A 646 -5.81 22.57 -34.81
N ASN A 647 -6.73 23.26 -35.48
CA ASN A 647 -6.46 24.54 -36.14
C ASN A 647 -6.60 25.75 -35.21
N ASP A 648 -7.15 25.57 -34.00
CA ASP A 648 -7.44 26.66 -33.07
C ASP A 648 -6.55 26.63 -31.81
N ARG A 649 -5.31 26.18 -31.97
CA ARG A 649 -4.33 26.09 -30.88
C ARG A 649 -4.04 27.46 -30.26
N TYR A 650 -3.72 27.47 -28.96
CA TYR A 650 -3.33 28.70 -28.28
C TYR A 650 -2.09 29.34 -28.92
N SER A 651 -2.03 30.67 -28.85
CA SER A 651 -0.89 31.45 -29.29
C SER A 651 -0.56 32.53 -28.25
N LEU A 652 0.73 32.87 -28.14
CA LEU A 652 1.20 33.91 -27.22
C LEU A 652 0.84 35.33 -27.68
N GLY A 653 0.11 35.48 -28.80
CA GLY A 653 -0.26 36.75 -29.41
C GLY A 653 0.56 37.09 -30.66
N THR A 654 0.39 38.30 -31.18
CA THR A 654 1.03 38.79 -32.42
C THR A 654 2.20 39.74 -32.18
N ASP A 655 2.58 39.99 -30.92
CA ASP A 655 3.72 40.86 -30.60
C ASP A 655 5.04 40.21 -31.04
N GLY A 656 6.04 41.03 -31.42
CA GLY A 656 7.34 40.53 -31.83
C GLY A 656 8.06 39.71 -30.76
N ALA A 657 7.77 39.95 -29.47
CA ALA A 657 8.30 39.15 -28.36
C ALA A 657 7.74 37.71 -28.34
N ALA A 658 6.56 37.47 -28.93
CA ALA A 658 5.96 36.12 -28.96
C ALA A 658 6.85 35.13 -29.72
N GLY A 659 7.56 35.58 -30.76
CA GLY A 659 8.51 34.77 -31.52
C GLY A 659 9.73 34.30 -30.71
N ASN A 660 9.96 34.88 -29.52
CA ASN A 660 11.06 34.50 -28.64
C ASN A 660 10.75 33.29 -27.73
N TYR A 661 9.52 32.78 -27.78
CA TYR A 661 9.01 31.73 -26.91
C TYR A 661 8.27 30.66 -27.73
N ALA A 662 8.31 29.42 -27.24
CA ALA A 662 7.57 28.31 -27.81
C ALA A 662 6.66 27.72 -26.74
N LEU A 663 5.37 27.55 -27.08
CA LEU A 663 4.43 26.78 -26.26
C LEU A 663 4.78 25.29 -26.34
N PRO A 664 4.52 24.49 -25.29
CA PRO A 664 4.72 23.05 -25.34
C PRO A 664 3.94 22.41 -26.50
N GLU A 665 4.54 21.43 -27.16
CA GLU A 665 3.94 20.73 -28.31
C GLU A 665 2.72 19.88 -27.92
N GLU A 666 2.79 19.25 -26.74
CA GLU A 666 1.74 18.38 -26.20
C GLU A 666 0.98 19.07 -25.07
N LEU A 667 -0.33 18.86 -25.01
CA LEU A 667 -1.16 19.30 -23.88
C LEU A 667 -0.87 18.44 -22.64
N PRO A 668 -1.08 18.97 -21.41
CA PRO A 668 -0.73 18.25 -20.20
C PRO A 668 -1.67 17.06 -19.92
N ILE A 669 -1.17 16.09 -19.16
CA ILE A 669 -1.94 14.97 -18.62
C ILE A 669 -2.29 15.30 -17.17
N LEU A 670 -3.57 15.20 -16.80
CA LEU A 670 -4.05 15.50 -15.45
C LEU A 670 -4.88 14.36 -14.88
N PRO A 671 -4.85 14.13 -13.56
CA PRO A 671 -5.80 13.22 -12.91
C PRO A 671 -7.19 13.85 -12.90
N ALA A 672 -8.22 13.05 -13.14
CA ALA A 672 -9.62 13.43 -13.04
C ALA A 672 -10.43 12.39 -12.26
N ALA A 673 -11.39 12.86 -11.47
CA ALA A 673 -12.41 12.02 -10.86
C ALA A 673 -13.50 11.71 -11.89
N ILE A 674 -13.76 10.42 -12.12
CA ILE A 674 -14.87 9.93 -12.94
C ILE A 674 -15.97 9.39 -12.04
N ASN A 675 -17.05 10.16 -11.92
CA ASN A 675 -18.19 9.89 -11.05
C ASN A 675 -19.17 8.87 -11.65
N ASP A 676 -19.71 7.97 -10.83
CA ASP A 676 -20.73 7.00 -11.26
C ASP A 676 -22.10 7.67 -11.42
N VAL A 677 -22.78 7.41 -12.55
CA VAL A 677 -24.12 7.92 -12.86
C VAL A 677 -25.15 6.79 -12.80
N LYS A 678 -26.14 6.96 -11.92
CA LYS A 678 -27.29 6.06 -11.78
C LYS A 678 -28.52 6.65 -12.46
N ILE A 679 -29.11 5.87 -13.36
CA ILE A 679 -30.35 6.24 -14.04
C ILE A 679 -31.54 5.89 -13.16
N THR A 680 -32.42 6.85 -12.94
CA THR A 680 -33.65 6.71 -12.16
C THR A 680 -34.88 7.10 -12.98
N VAL A 681 -36.06 6.68 -12.52
CA VAL A 681 -37.33 7.00 -13.19
C VAL A 681 -37.58 8.50 -13.18
N ALA A 682 -38.23 9.01 -14.23
CA ALA A 682 -38.58 10.42 -14.30
C ALA A 682 -39.51 10.82 -13.13
N PRO A 683 -39.37 12.07 -12.63
CA PRO A 683 -40.31 12.65 -11.69
C PRO A 683 -41.76 12.54 -12.21
N PRO A 684 -42.73 12.10 -11.38
CA PRO A 684 -44.11 11.89 -11.80
C PRO A 684 -44.85 13.18 -12.20
N GLU A 685 -44.34 14.35 -11.80
CA GLU A 685 -44.89 15.67 -12.10
C GLU A 685 -44.64 16.12 -13.55
N LEU A 686 -43.75 15.44 -14.27
CA LEU A 686 -43.51 15.72 -15.68
C LEU A 686 -44.63 15.10 -16.54
N GLU A 687 -45.36 15.93 -17.28
CA GLU A 687 -46.40 15.44 -18.20
C GLU A 687 -45.82 14.52 -19.30
N PHE A 688 -46.31 13.29 -19.36
CA PHE A 688 -45.94 12.33 -20.40
C PHE A 688 -46.85 12.51 -21.63
N GLY A 689 -46.39 13.26 -22.64
CA GLY A 689 -47.15 13.53 -23.88
C GLY A 689 -46.30 14.09 -25.02
N GLY A 690 -46.82 14.08 -26.25
CA GLY A 690 -46.19 14.77 -27.39
C GLY A 690 -44.96 14.10 -28.04
N GLY A 691 -44.61 12.87 -27.64
CA GLY A 691 -43.45 12.15 -28.21
C GLY A 691 -42.12 12.44 -27.49
N LEU A 692 -42.15 12.93 -26.26
CA LEU A 692 -40.98 13.14 -25.41
C LEU A 692 -40.86 12.05 -24.33
N ALA A 693 -39.63 11.69 -23.99
CA ALA A 693 -39.30 10.81 -22.87
C ALA A 693 -38.34 11.54 -21.92
N TYR A 694 -38.55 11.36 -20.61
CA TYR A 694 -37.73 11.94 -19.55
C TYR A 694 -37.10 10.84 -18.70
N ARG A 695 -35.97 11.14 -18.06
CA ARG A 695 -35.36 10.35 -16.97
C ARG A 695 -34.49 11.24 -16.10
N LEU A 696 -34.19 10.78 -14.89
CA LEU A 696 -33.33 11.50 -13.96
C LEU A 696 -32.02 10.73 -13.77
N ASP A 697 -30.90 11.38 -14.06
CA ASP A 697 -29.56 10.81 -13.92
C ASP A 697 -28.93 11.40 -12.64
N ILE A 698 -28.55 10.52 -11.71
CA ILE A 698 -27.94 10.87 -10.41
C ILE A 698 -26.46 10.50 -10.46
N GLU A 699 -25.62 11.50 -10.57
CA GLU A 699 -24.17 11.37 -10.50
C GLU A 699 -23.71 11.38 -9.03
N SER A 700 -22.81 10.49 -8.63
CA SER A 700 -22.20 10.49 -7.29
C SER A 700 -20.96 11.37 -7.30
N GLY A 701 -21.01 12.54 -6.66
CA GLY A 701 -20.04 13.62 -6.86
C GLY A 701 -20.58 14.71 -7.78
N ILE A 702 -19.71 15.64 -8.19
CA ILE A 702 -20.05 16.73 -9.09
C ILE A 702 -18.96 16.80 -10.16
N SER A 703 -19.35 16.68 -11.43
CA SER A 703 -18.44 16.90 -12.57
C SER A 703 -18.80 18.10 -13.42
N TYR A 704 -20.07 18.52 -13.36
CA TYR A 704 -20.60 19.57 -14.20
C TYR A 704 -21.05 20.76 -13.36
N VAL A 705 -20.46 21.92 -13.62
CA VAL A 705 -20.90 23.21 -13.08
C VAL A 705 -22.06 23.75 -13.94
N PRO A 706 -23.27 23.93 -13.38
CA PRO A 706 -24.39 24.59 -14.05
C PRO A 706 -24.02 25.97 -14.59
N ASP A 707 -24.53 26.34 -15.77
CA ASP A 707 -24.17 27.59 -16.45
C ASP A 707 -24.36 28.85 -15.58
N GLY A 708 -25.38 28.89 -14.72
CA GLY A 708 -25.62 30.03 -13.83
C GLY A 708 -24.64 30.13 -12.66
N LEU A 709 -23.99 29.02 -12.27
CA LEU A 709 -22.96 29.00 -11.22
C LEU A 709 -21.56 29.32 -11.76
N ARG A 710 -21.33 29.22 -13.08
CA ARG A 710 -20.03 29.59 -13.68
C ARG A 710 -19.67 31.07 -13.54
N LEU A 711 -20.65 31.91 -13.23
CA LEU A 711 -20.45 33.34 -12.99
C LEU A 711 -20.30 33.67 -11.50
N GLU A 712 -20.46 32.68 -10.63
CA GLU A 712 -20.35 32.82 -9.17
C GLU A 712 -18.97 32.33 -8.71
N PRO A 713 -18.04 33.22 -8.32
CA PRO A 713 -16.64 32.86 -8.03
C PRO A 713 -16.42 31.94 -6.82
N GLU A 714 -17.48 31.60 -6.08
CA GLU A 714 -17.41 30.63 -4.97
C GLU A 714 -17.84 29.22 -5.40
N TYR A 715 -18.33 29.06 -6.64
CA TYR A 715 -19.02 27.87 -7.14
C TYR A 715 -18.75 27.62 -8.65
N ASP A 716 -17.74 28.25 -9.24
CA ASP A 716 -17.42 28.12 -10.66
C ASP A 716 -16.59 26.86 -10.98
N PHE A 717 -16.18 26.11 -9.93
CA PHE A 717 -15.54 24.80 -10.01
C PHE A 717 -16.36 23.67 -9.34
N PRO A 718 -16.30 22.43 -9.84
CA PRO A 718 -16.99 21.29 -9.22
C PRO A 718 -16.60 21.06 -7.75
N SER A 719 -15.30 21.12 -7.44
CA SER A 719 -14.77 20.96 -6.08
C SER A 719 -15.27 22.04 -5.12
N GLU A 720 -15.50 23.26 -5.59
CA GLU A 720 -16.01 24.38 -4.80
C GLU A 720 -17.51 24.22 -4.50
N ILE A 721 -18.31 23.80 -5.48
CA ILE A 721 -19.72 23.43 -5.25
C ILE A 721 -19.80 22.31 -4.21
N GLN A 722 -18.98 21.25 -4.37
CA GLN A 722 -18.95 20.13 -3.44
C GLN A 722 -18.57 20.59 -2.03
N LYS A 723 -17.53 21.41 -1.91
CA LYS A 723 -17.08 21.99 -0.63
C LYS A 723 -18.17 22.84 0.02
N GLY A 724 -18.82 23.74 -0.73
CA GLY A 724 -19.88 24.61 -0.22
C GLY A 724 -21.09 23.83 0.29
N LEU A 725 -21.55 22.83 -0.48
CA LEU A 725 -22.66 21.96 -0.10
C LEU A 725 -22.34 21.09 1.13
N ILE A 726 -21.16 20.48 1.19
CA ILE A 726 -20.72 19.71 2.37
C ILE A 726 -20.67 20.63 3.60
N GLN A 727 -20.07 21.82 3.48
CA GLN A 727 -20.03 22.80 4.59
C GLN A 727 -21.43 23.21 5.05
N ALA A 728 -22.38 23.40 4.13
CA ALA A 728 -23.76 23.73 4.45
C ALA A 728 -24.47 22.62 5.25
N VAL A 729 -24.21 21.36 4.93
CA VAL A 729 -24.71 20.19 5.68
C VAL A 729 -24.02 20.08 7.04
N MET A 730 -22.70 20.30 7.11
CA MET A 730 -21.93 20.27 8.37
C MET A 730 -22.40 21.33 9.38
N LYS A 731 -22.80 22.51 8.91
CA LYS A 731 -23.43 23.56 9.74
C LYS A 731 -24.72 23.09 10.43
N LYS A 732 -25.34 21.98 9.98
CA LYS A 732 -26.51 21.35 10.61
C LYS A 732 -26.13 20.25 11.63
N GLY A 733 -24.86 20.16 12.01
CA GLY A 733 -24.36 19.25 13.06
C GLY A 733 -23.95 17.87 12.56
N ILE A 734 -23.79 17.69 11.24
CA ILE A 734 -23.44 16.41 10.62
C ILE A 734 -21.92 16.38 10.35
N ARG A 735 -21.25 15.26 10.67
CA ARG A 735 -19.81 15.12 10.39
C ARG A 735 -19.60 14.90 8.89
N GLN A 736 -18.52 15.46 8.34
CA GLN A 736 -18.16 15.36 6.91
C GLN A 736 -18.18 13.92 6.37
N THR A 737 -17.76 12.93 7.16
CA THR A 737 -17.72 11.51 6.79
C THR A 737 -19.09 10.88 6.53
N TYR A 738 -20.17 11.56 6.91
CA TYR A 738 -21.56 11.15 6.67
C TYR A 738 -22.26 12.04 5.63
N VAL A 739 -21.51 12.79 4.83
CA VAL A 739 -22.05 13.66 3.77
C VAL A 739 -21.64 13.15 2.41
N ASN A 740 -22.63 12.93 1.55
CA ASN A 740 -22.44 12.53 0.16
C ASN A 740 -22.95 13.64 -0.75
N THR A 741 -22.24 13.96 -1.82
CA THR A 741 -22.69 14.90 -2.85
C THR A 741 -23.18 14.17 -4.09
N TYR A 742 -24.17 14.76 -4.75
CA TYR A 742 -24.76 14.23 -5.97
C TYR A 742 -25.05 15.37 -6.95
N ASP A 743 -24.74 15.18 -8.22
CA ASP A 743 -25.26 16.03 -9.30
C ASP A 743 -26.53 15.39 -9.88
N VAL A 744 -27.64 16.10 -9.74
CA VAL A 744 -28.96 15.67 -10.20
C VAL A 744 -29.21 16.29 -11.57
N THR A 745 -29.32 15.46 -12.59
CA THR A 745 -29.52 15.93 -13.98
C THR A 745 -30.83 15.39 -14.57
N LEU A 746 -31.66 16.28 -15.08
CA LEU A 746 -32.83 15.89 -15.87
C LEU A 746 -32.45 15.70 -17.35
N MET A 747 -32.78 14.53 -17.89
CA MET A 747 -32.52 14.18 -19.27
C MET A 747 -33.83 14.04 -20.06
N ARG A 748 -33.83 14.52 -21.30
CA ARG A 748 -34.95 14.39 -22.25
C ARG A 748 -34.48 13.77 -23.56
N LYS A 749 -35.40 13.07 -24.22
CA LYS A 749 -35.21 12.55 -25.57
C LYS A 749 -36.50 12.63 -26.38
N GLU A 750 -36.40 12.99 -27.66
CA GLU A 750 -37.53 12.95 -28.60
C GLU A 750 -37.74 11.55 -29.20
N LYS A 751 -38.97 11.26 -29.62
CA LYS A 751 -39.36 9.98 -30.22
C LYS A 751 -38.58 9.75 -31.51
N GLY A 752 -37.69 8.76 -31.51
CA GLY A 752 -36.84 8.39 -32.64
C GLY A 752 -35.39 8.85 -32.51
N GLU A 753 -35.07 9.72 -31.55
CA GLU A 753 -33.67 10.07 -31.24
C GLU A 753 -32.98 8.92 -30.47
N SER A 754 -31.67 8.77 -30.69
CA SER A 754 -30.83 7.81 -29.96
C SER A 754 -30.16 8.43 -28.72
N GLU A 755 -29.94 9.75 -28.72
CA GLU A 755 -29.16 10.46 -27.69
C GLU A 755 -30.06 11.20 -26.70
N TRP A 756 -29.70 11.13 -25.41
CA TRP A 756 -30.36 11.88 -24.35
C TRP A 756 -29.68 13.24 -24.19
N LYS A 757 -30.47 14.31 -24.03
CA LYS A 757 -29.97 15.68 -23.84
C LYS A 757 -30.34 16.18 -22.45
N ARG A 758 -29.42 16.91 -21.80
CA ARG A 758 -29.71 17.63 -20.55
C ARG A 758 -30.75 18.71 -20.85
N VAL A 759 -31.77 18.82 -20.02
CA VAL A 759 -32.82 19.84 -20.19
C VAL A 759 -33.20 20.48 -18.87
N ARG A 760 -33.75 21.69 -18.98
CA ARG A 760 -34.53 22.30 -17.90
C ARG A 760 -35.98 21.83 -18.01
N ALA A 761 -36.63 21.65 -16.88
CA ALA A 761 -38.05 21.36 -16.85
C ALA A 761 -38.84 22.68 -16.84
N ASP A 762 -39.87 22.79 -17.68
CA ASP A 762 -40.87 23.87 -17.58
C ASP A 762 -41.91 23.47 -16.52
N ILE A 763 -41.46 23.29 -15.26
CA ILE A 763 -42.33 23.00 -14.11
C ILE A 763 -42.57 24.32 -13.37
N ASP A 764 -43.78 24.50 -12.82
CA ASP A 764 -44.04 25.59 -11.90
C ASP A 764 -43.08 25.46 -10.69
N PRO A 765 -42.24 26.47 -10.39
CA PRO A 765 -41.32 26.43 -9.25
C PRO A 765 -42.02 26.20 -7.90
N SER A 766 -43.33 26.46 -7.81
CA SER A 766 -44.16 26.19 -6.63
C SER A 766 -44.60 24.72 -6.50
N GLU A 767 -44.60 23.94 -7.58
CA GLU A 767 -44.85 22.49 -7.56
C GLU A 767 -43.54 21.69 -7.42
N GLY A 768 -42.48 22.16 -8.07
CA GLY A 768 -41.13 21.59 -7.99
C GLY A 768 -40.99 20.18 -8.57
N MET A 769 -39.76 19.68 -8.57
CA MET A 769 -39.36 18.38 -9.10
C MET A 769 -39.01 17.44 -7.96
N THR A 770 -39.72 16.29 -7.89
CA THR A 770 -39.43 15.26 -6.87
C THR A 770 -38.16 14.49 -7.22
N VAL A 771 -37.18 14.49 -6.32
CA VAL A 771 -35.93 13.73 -6.42
C VAL A 771 -35.96 12.59 -5.41
N THR A 772 -35.64 11.37 -5.85
CA THR A 772 -35.49 10.20 -4.97
C THR A 772 -34.04 9.72 -4.95
N LEU A 773 -33.40 9.73 -3.78
CA LEU A 773 -32.05 9.21 -3.57
C LEU A 773 -32.08 7.96 -2.69
N ALA A 774 -31.54 6.85 -3.21
CA ALA A 774 -31.45 5.60 -2.46
C ALA A 774 -30.54 5.73 -1.23
N TYR A 775 -30.83 4.96 -0.18
CA TYR A 775 -29.96 4.93 1.00
C TYR A 775 -28.57 4.39 0.64
N PRO A 776 -27.49 5.05 1.07
CA PRO A 776 -26.14 4.49 0.99
C PRO A 776 -26.03 3.19 1.79
N LYS A 777 -25.03 2.37 1.45
CA LYS A 777 -24.74 1.13 2.19
C LYS A 777 -24.46 1.46 3.67
N GLY A 778 -25.20 0.80 4.58
CA GLY A 778 -25.07 1.00 6.03
C GLY A 778 -25.98 2.08 6.63
N ILE A 779 -26.77 2.78 5.80
CA ILE A 779 -27.79 3.75 6.24
C ILE A 779 -29.17 3.12 6.05
N THR A 780 -30.05 3.26 7.03
CA THR A 780 -31.43 2.73 6.95
C THR A 780 -32.47 3.81 7.26
N GLN A 781 -33.69 3.59 6.78
CA GLN A 781 -34.84 4.48 7.01
C GLN A 781 -35.11 4.75 8.50
N GLU A 782 -34.97 3.73 9.35
CA GLU A 782 -35.33 3.78 10.77
C GLU A 782 -34.20 4.35 11.64
N ALA A 783 -32.94 4.06 11.29
CA ALA A 783 -31.78 4.41 12.12
C ALA A 783 -31.25 5.83 11.85
N ASN A 784 -31.58 6.43 10.71
CA ASN A 784 -30.96 7.67 10.27
C ASN A 784 -31.96 8.71 9.79
N ASP A 785 -31.76 9.97 10.19
CA ASP A 785 -32.36 11.14 9.56
C ASP A 785 -31.40 11.71 8.51
N ALA A 786 -31.97 12.40 7.52
CA ALA A 786 -31.21 13.04 6.46
C ALA A 786 -31.43 14.56 6.47
N VAL A 787 -30.37 15.29 6.14
CA VAL A 787 -30.42 16.72 5.82
C VAL A 787 -29.94 16.88 4.38
N VAL A 788 -30.77 17.49 3.55
CA VAL A 788 -30.43 17.81 2.17
C VAL A 788 -30.09 19.29 2.08
N ALA A 789 -28.93 19.61 1.51
CA ALA A 789 -28.57 20.95 1.07
C ALA A 789 -28.65 20.98 -0.46
N TYR A 790 -29.37 21.95 -1.01
CA TYR A 790 -29.56 22.14 -2.45
C TYR A 790 -29.08 23.54 -2.84
N ILE A 791 -28.25 23.63 -3.88
CA ILE A 791 -27.74 24.89 -4.41
C ILE A 791 -28.58 25.35 -5.61
N TYR A 792 -28.93 26.64 -5.65
CA TYR A 792 -29.67 27.22 -6.77
C TYR A 792 -28.75 27.33 -8.00
N PRO A 793 -29.05 26.64 -9.11
CA PRO A 793 -28.16 26.60 -10.29
C PRO A 793 -28.22 27.89 -11.14
N LYS A 794 -29.16 28.79 -10.82
CA LYS A 794 -29.43 30.10 -11.44
C LYS A 794 -30.24 30.94 -10.45
N ASP A 795 -30.53 32.19 -10.79
CA ASP A 795 -31.47 33.03 -10.02
C ASP A 795 -32.88 32.38 -10.01
N ILE A 796 -33.46 32.18 -8.82
CA ILE A 796 -34.79 31.60 -8.62
C ILE A 796 -35.61 32.56 -7.76
N GLY A 797 -36.64 33.17 -8.35
CA GLY A 797 -37.39 34.24 -7.70
C GLY A 797 -36.48 35.46 -7.45
N ASP A 798 -36.44 35.93 -6.20
CA ASP A 798 -35.56 37.02 -5.77
C ASP A 798 -34.18 36.53 -5.25
N GLU A 799 -34.00 35.21 -5.13
CA GLU A 799 -32.76 34.60 -4.62
C GLU A 799 -31.75 34.37 -5.75
N LYS A 800 -30.47 34.63 -5.46
CA LYS A 800 -29.38 34.56 -6.42
C LYS A 800 -28.91 33.12 -6.68
N ALA A 801 -28.34 32.89 -7.85
CA ALA A 801 -27.55 31.69 -8.12
C ALA A 801 -26.52 31.46 -7.00
N GLY A 802 -26.29 30.20 -6.62
CA GLY A 802 -25.39 29.84 -5.52
C GLY A 802 -26.03 29.84 -4.14
N THR A 803 -27.26 30.33 -3.99
CA THR A 803 -28.00 30.27 -2.72
C THR A 803 -28.27 28.81 -2.33
N ILE A 804 -27.90 28.43 -1.10
CA ILE A 804 -28.12 27.08 -0.56
C ILE A 804 -29.36 27.06 0.33
N VAL A 805 -30.31 26.20 0.01
CA VAL A 805 -31.54 25.96 0.79
C VAL A 805 -31.60 24.52 1.28
N TYR A 806 -32.53 24.25 2.21
CA TYR A 806 -32.70 22.94 2.84
C TYR A 806 -34.12 22.41 2.60
N PRO A 807 -34.34 21.63 1.52
CA PRO A 807 -35.63 21.00 1.26
C PRO A 807 -36.07 20.08 2.40
N GLU A 808 -37.39 19.98 2.62
CA GLU A 808 -37.93 18.97 3.53
C GLU A 808 -37.71 17.56 2.97
N VAL A 809 -37.33 16.64 3.85
CA VAL A 809 -36.98 15.26 3.49
C VAL A 809 -38.07 14.30 3.96
N THR A 810 -38.65 13.57 3.02
CA THR A 810 -39.58 12.47 3.26
C THR A 810 -38.84 11.14 3.15
N LYS A 811 -38.92 10.29 4.17
CA LYS A 811 -38.32 8.95 4.13
C LYS A 811 -39.29 7.95 3.48
N THR A 812 -38.78 7.14 2.56
CA THR A 812 -39.53 6.05 1.90
C THR A 812 -38.74 4.76 1.97
N GLU A 813 -39.38 3.63 1.62
CA GLU A 813 -38.70 2.33 1.51
C GLU A 813 -37.57 2.33 0.46
N LYS A 814 -37.69 3.15 -0.59
CA LYS A 814 -36.74 3.19 -1.71
C LYS A 814 -35.58 4.17 -1.48
N GLY A 815 -35.61 4.96 -0.42
CA GLY A 815 -34.67 6.05 -0.19
C GLY A 815 -35.33 7.29 0.42
N ILE A 816 -34.65 8.42 0.34
CA ILE A 816 -35.20 9.72 0.71
C ILE A 816 -35.79 10.44 -0.51
N GLN A 817 -36.86 11.20 -0.28
CA GLN A 817 -37.50 12.04 -1.27
C GLN A 817 -37.51 13.49 -0.81
N PHE A 818 -37.27 14.40 -1.73
CA PHE A 818 -37.34 15.84 -1.50
C PHE A 818 -37.67 16.55 -2.81
N VAL A 819 -38.22 17.76 -2.71
CA VAL A 819 -38.68 18.54 -3.86
C VAL A 819 -37.71 19.71 -4.07
N VAL A 820 -37.26 19.89 -5.31
CA VAL A 820 -36.38 21.00 -5.72
C VAL A 820 -36.99 21.75 -6.90
N PRO A 821 -36.80 23.07 -7.01
CA PRO A 821 -37.36 23.83 -8.13
C PRO A 821 -36.75 23.45 -9.49
N GLU A 822 -35.49 23.00 -9.52
CA GLU A 822 -34.80 22.55 -10.74
C GLU A 822 -33.71 21.51 -10.42
N ALA A 823 -33.35 20.69 -11.40
CA ALA A 823 -32.23 19.75 -11.27
C ALA A 823 -30.90 20.50 -11.06
N ALA A 824 -30.21 20.22 -9.95
CA ALA A 824 -28.93 20.83 -9.59
C ALA A 824 -28.16 19.97 -8.58
N PRO A 825 -26.88 20.30 -8.30
CA PRO A 825 -26.12 19.63 -7.27
C PRO A 825 -26.75 19.70 -5.86
N VAL A 826 -26.61 18.60 -5.11
CA VAL A 826 -27.08 18.48 -3.73
C VAL A 826 -26.03 17.80 -2.85
N ALA A 827 -26.05 18.10 -1.55
CA ALA A 827 -25.42 17.27 -0.53
C ALA A 827 -26.46 16.64 0.37
N VAL A 828 -26.26 15.39 0.73
CA VAL A 828 -27.08 14.65 1.70
C VAL A 828 -26.20 14.26 2.86
N GLY A 829 -26.52 14.80 4.04
CA GLY A 829 -25.91 14.40 5.30
C GLY A 829 -26.79 13.44 6.07
N TRP A 830 -26.19 12.41 6.66
CA TRP A 830 -26.87 11.44 7.50
C TRP A 830 -26.52 11.64 8.97
N LYS A 831 -27.53 11.66 9.84
CA LYS A 831 -27.36 11.62 11.30
C LYS A 831 -28.19 10.49 11.87
N GLU A 832 -27.86 10.02 13.07
CA GLU A 832 -28.73 9.08 13.78
C GLU A 832 -30.09 9.73 14.05
N ALA A 833 -31.16 8.97 13.80
CA ALA A 833 -32.51 9.42 14.08
C ALA A 833 -32.67 9.62 15.59
N GLU A 834 -33.24 10.75 16.01
CA GLU A 834 -33.55 10.93 17.42
C GLU A 834 -34.59 9.89 17.84
N VAL A 835 -34.19 8.95 18.70
CA VAL A 835 -35.14 8.03 19.33
C VAL A 835 -36.13 8.89 20.10
N SER A 836 -37.37 8.95 19.64
CA SER A 836 -38.43 9.71 20.30
C SER A 836 -38.50 9.26 21.76
N LYS A 837 -38.02 10.09 22.69
CA LYS A 837 -38.27 9.91 24.12
C LYS A 837 -39.73 10.28 24.39
N GLY A 838 -40.63 9.39 24.00
CA GLY A 838 -42.05 9.45 24.32
C GLY A 838 -42.27 9.08 25.78
N PHE A 839 -42.33 10.10 26.64
CA PHE A 839 -42.94 10.00 27.97
C PHE A 839 -44.48 10.04 27.84
N SER A 840 -45.17 9.01 28.36
CA SER A 840 -46.47 9.08 29.08
C SER A 840 -46.94 7.67 29.42
N PHE A 841 -46.82 7.17 30.67
CA PHE A 841 -47.72 7.35 31.83
C PHE A 841 -49.17 6.82 31.66
N TRP A 842 -49.46 5.70 32.36
CA TRP A 842 -50.75 5.13 32.82
C TRP A 842 -52.05 5.31 31.98
N LYS A 843 -52.66 4.17 31.56
CA LYS A 843 -54.10 3.94 31.81
C LYS A 843 -54.52 2.46 31.86
N LYS A 844 -55.09 2.13 33.03
CA LYS A 844 -55.92 1.00 33.47
C LYS A 844 -56.77 0.25 32.43
N LYS A 845 -56.83 -1.07 32.64
CA LYS A 845 -57.98 -2.02 32.60
C LYS A 845 -59.33 -1.54 32.01
N LYS A 846 -59.84 -2.36 31.08
CA LYS A 846 -61.20 -2.93 30.90
C LYS A 846 -61.27 -3.46 29.45
N ASN A 847 -61.65 -4.68 29.10
CA ASN A 847 -62.28 -5.83 29.74
C ASN A 847 -61.58 -7.10 29.27
#